data_AF-A0AAC8W1W4-F1
#
_entry.id   AF-A0AAC8W1W4-F1
#
_cell.length_a   1.000
_cell.length_b   1.000
_cell.length_c   1.000
_cell.angle_alpha   90.00
_cell.angle_beta   90.00
_cell.angle_gamma   90.00
#
_symmetry.space_group_name_H-M   'P 1'
#
loop_
_entity.id
_entity.type
_entity.pdbx_description
1 polymer ?
#
loop_
_entity_poly.entity_id
_entity_poly.type
_entity_poly.pdbx_seq_one_letter_code
_entity_poly.pdbx_strand_id
1 'polypeptide(L)'
;MSINRRLLLKTTAAGGALAAFAAGFSETGRKLARGAWAGDHPASALSGNALPPEFRVDPASGDVVPTPGQIVAYTGCIGCTTLCGVRVRVDTATNRVLRVAGNPYSPMSTDPFLSYGTPVKESFRALSRFHEQGLAGRSTACGRGNAVLENVTSPFRVTTPLKRVGPRGSGEWLPISFEQLVQEVCEGGDLFGEGAVEGLRALRDLKTPIDPAAPELGPKANQVALISGVPDGREALVQRFHQQSYGSINYVGHGSYCGGAYRAGSGAVFGDTKTQPHAKADIANAEFVVFIGTAPSNAGNPFKRQATLLSKARTDGVLTYVVVDPVLTNAKAAAAGDRADWIPIRPGTDGAFAMGIVRWMFENGRIDTSYLAQPNGKAAEAAGEAGWCNATHLVVVQKGHPREGRMLRASDMGWGALAEADRFGERDAFVVLDPAGGQPAAHDALAGPAILFHAGSVATPGGEVAVKTALTLLREEAMTRDLAACAGICGVPADVIAGLARELTSHGKKAAVNSHGGMMSGSGFYNAFAVVTINTLLGNLNWKGGTIVGGGRFPPDGDGPRYKLASFPGKVKPAGVPLGRNVPYEKTAEFKAGKAAGRPYPAAAPWYPTAPGLTTEWMSGGIAEGYPYPVKALLLWNANPVYGIPGGHRFLERLADPKALPLVVAIDPFINETSAYADYIVPDTVLYETWGWTSAWGGVPTRMTTARWPVLTPRTDSLPDGQHIQLEPFLIAVAKRLGLPGFGREAIEDMEGNRHPLETAADWHLRAGANIAWAGKQPVSDATDEDIALSGVGRLLSELQATLKPEEWRKVAFILARGGRYQNQAEGFEGDRATHRFAKPLQIYNETVGTSRSSITGRCWPGTAAWMPALFADGTPVAEVYKPADWPFQLVSSKSVLISAYTIAASRLRHLHPDNPVGINAEDARRLGIETGDRIRLATPGGEATATAIVRHGVMPGVLAVEHGFGHREYGARAHRIGDRHQPRMEEIGAGLNLNDLGIADPTRPGGAVWVDPVAGTAVRQGIPARLERAAASA
;
A
#
# COMPACT_ATOMS: atom_id res chain seq x y z
N MET A 1 3.15 -35.06 -71.78
CA MET A 1 2.81 -35.44 -70.39
C MET A 1 1.98 -34.30 -69.79
N SER A 2 0.69 -34.51 -69.51
CA SER A 2 -0.16 -33.48 -68.91
C SER A 2 0.03 -33.47 -67.39
N ILE A 3 0.48 -32.34 -66.84
CA ILE A 3 0.61 -32.16 -65.39
C ILE A 3 -0.78 -31.82 -64.85
N ASN A 4 -1.37 -32.75 -64.11
CA ASN A 4 -2.68 -32.59 -63.46
C ASN A 4 -2.61 -31.52 -62.35
N ARG A 5 -3.60 -30.61 -62.31
CA ARG A 5 -3.76 -29.55 -61.30
C ARG A 5 -3.68 -30.05 -59.85
N ARG A 6 -4.08 -31.30 -59.60
CA ARG A 6 -4.00 -31.98 -58.30
C ARG A 6 -2.57 -32.38 -57.92
N LEU A 7 -1.73 -32.70 -58.91
CA LEU A 7 -0.30 -32.95 -58.71
C LEU A 7 0.42 -31.63 -58.42
N LEU A 8 0.08 -30.57 -59.17
CA LEU A 8 0.62 -29.23 -58.96
C LEU A 8 0.36 -28.75 -57.52
N LEU A 9 -0.89 -28.82 -57.04
CA LEU A 9 -1.28 -28.44 -55.67
C LEU A 9 -0.58 -29.28 -54.59
N LYS A 10 -0.39 -30.59 -54.81
CA LYS A 10 0.37 -31.44 -53.88
C LYS A 10 1.85 -31.07 -53.85
N THR A 11 2.45 -30.73 -54.99
CA THR A 11 3.84 -30.26 -55.06
C THR A 11 4.03 -28.85 -54.49
N THR A 12 3.08 -27.93 -54.63
CA THR A 12 3.15 -26.61 -53.99
C THR A 12 2.93 -26.69 -52.48
N ALA A 13 2.01 -27.55 -52.01
CA ALA A 13 1.81 -27.80 -50.58
C ALA A 13 3.03 -28.51 -49.95
N ALA A 14 3.61 -29.50 -50.65
CA ALA A 14 4.83 -30.16 -50.22
C ALA A 14 6.03 -29.20 -50.25
N GLY A 15 6.15 -28.34 -51.27
CA GLY A 15 7.18 -27.31 -51.36
C GLY A 15 7.04 -26.19 -50.33
N GLY A 16 5.81 -25.78 -50.01
CA GLY A 16 5.50 -24.83 -48.95
C GLY A 16 5.75 -25.41 -47.55
N ALA A 17 5.41 -26.68 -47.32
CA ALA A 17 5.74 -27.40 -46.10
C ALA A 17 7.26 -27.62 -45.97
N LEU A 18 7.98 -27.93 -47.06
CA LEU A 18 9.44 -28.02 -47.05
C LEU A 18 10.09 -26.66 -46.82
N ALA A 19 9.54 -25.57 -47.37
CA ALA A 19 10.05 -24.22 -47.15
C ALA A 19 9.78 -23.74 -45.72
N ALA A 20 8.62 -24.05 -45.14
CA ALA A 20 8.31 -23.78 -43.74
C ALA A 20 9.15 -24.63 -42.78
N PHE A 21 9.38 -25.90 -43.13
CA PHE A 21 10.28 -26.80 -42.40
C PHE A 21 11.74 -26.34 -42.50
N ALA A 22 12.20 -25.98 -43.70
CA ALA A 22 13.55 -25.46 -43.94
C ALA A 22 13.76 -24.08 -43.32
N ALA A 23 12.74 -23.21 -43.26
CA ALA A 23 12.79 -21.93 -42.56
C ALA A 23 12.80 -22.14 -41.03
N GLY A 24 11.91 -23.00 -40.51
CA GLY A 24 11.83 -23.35 -39.09
C GLY A 24 13.07 -24.08 -38.56
N PHE A 25 13.77 -24.82 -39.42
CA PHE A 25 15.06 -25.45 -39.12
C PHE A 25 16.25 -24.72 -39.76
N SER A 26 16.08 -23.54 -40.37
CA SER A 26 17.20 -22.84 -41.02
C SER A 26 18.26 -22.42 -40.01
N GLU A 27 17.82 -22.05 -38.81
CA GLU A 27 18.70 -21.71 -37.70
C GLU A 27 19.42 -22.95 -37.16
N THR A 28 18.69 -24.05 -37.02
CA THR A 28 19.23 -25.37 -36.63
C THR A 28 20.20 -25.91 -37.68
N GLY A 29 19.90 -25.73 -38.97
CA GLY A 29 20.74 -26.08 -40.11
C GLY A 29 21.97 -25.19 -40.24
N ARG A 30 21.85 -23.88 -39.95
CA ARG A 30 23.02 -22.98 -39.79
C ARG A 30 23.89 -23.41 -38.61
N LYS A 31 23.29 -23.85 -37.50
CA LYS A 31 24.01 -24.37 -36.32
C LYS A 31 24.70 -25.71 -36.61
N LEU A 32 24.12 -26.57 -37.44
CA LEU A 32 24.70 -27.84 -37.90
C LEU A 32 25.81 -27.65 -38.94
N ALA A 33 25.61 -26.79 -39.94
CA ALA A 33 26.56 -26.54 -41.02
C ALA A 33 27.84 -25.82 -40.58
N ARG A 34 27.79 -25.10 -39.44
CA ARG A 34 28.96 -24.43 -38.83
C ARG A 34 29.79 -25.34 -37.91
N GLY A 35 29.42 -26.62 -37.79
CA GLY A 35 30.07 -27.54 -36.86
C GLY A 35 29.59 -27.30 -35.42
N ALA A 36 29.53 -28.38 -34.65
CA ALA A 36 29.22 -28.44 -33.23
C ALA A 36 29.54 -27.14 -32.46
N TRP A 37 28.52 -26.53 -31.85
CA TRP A 37 28.70 -25.60 -30.72
C TRP A 37 29.56 -24.36 -30.99
N ALA A 38 29.41 -23.72 -32.16
CA ALA A 38 29.86 -22.33 -32.36
C ALA A 38 28.98 -21.31 -31.60
N GLY A 39 28.57 -21.63 -30.37
CA GLY A 39 28.24 -20.62 -29.37
C GLY A 39 29.57 -20.16 -28.78
N ASP A 40 29.71 -18.85 -28.55
CA ASP A 40 30.90 -18.25 -27.95
C ASP A 40 31.53 -19.19 -26.91
N HIS A 41 32.82 -19.53 -27.05
CA HIS A 41 33.54 -20.20 -25.98
C HIS A 41 33.27 -19.40 -24.70
N PRO A 42 32.61 -19.99 -23.70
CA PRO A 42 32.24 -19.22 -22.54
C PRO A 42 33.51 -18.67 -21.90
N ALA A 43 33.46 -17.44 -21.40
CA ALA A 43 34.60 -16.78 -20.77
C ALA A 43 35.20 -17.63 -19.62
N SER A 44 34.40 -18.53 -19.05
CA SER A 44 34.82 -19.51 -18.06
C SER A 44 34.12 -20.86 -18.29
N ALA A 45 34.87 -21.96 -18.22
CA ALA A 45 34.32 -23.31 -18.24
C ALA A 45 33.39 -23.61 -17.04
N LEU A 46 33.57 -22.91 -15.92
CA LEU A 46 32.79 -23.12 -14.69
C LEU A 46 31.58 -22.19 -14.58
N SER A 47 31.77 -20.92 -14.93
CA SER A 47 30.76 -19.87 -14.71
C SER A 47 30.14 -19.36 -16.01
N GLY A 48 30.45 -19.98 -17.14
CA GLY A 48 29.94 -19.56 -18.43
C GLY A 48 30.37 -18.12 -18.76
N ASN A 49 29.40 -17.32 -19.20
CA ASN A 49 29.53 -15.88 -19.45
C ASN A 49 29.00 -15.04 -18.27
N ALA A 50 29.09 -15.54 -17.04
CA ALA A 50 28.75 -14.75 -15.86
C ALA A 50 29.61 -13.49 -15.80
N LEU A 51 29.01 -12.39 -15.35
CA LEU A 51 29.73 -11.17 -15.06
C LEU A 51 30.87 -11.46 -14.06
N PRO A 52 32.02 -10.77 -14.13
CA PRO A 52 33.03 -10.81 -13.06
C PRO A 52 32.37 -10.56 -11.70
N PRO A 53 32.93 -10.98 -10.55
CA PRO A 53 32.34 -10.60 -9.26
C PRO A 53 32.35 -9.07 -9.08
N GLU A 54 31.51 -8.53 -8.20
CA GLU A 54 31.48 -7.08 -7.89
C GLU A 54 32.72 -6.61 -7.11
N PHE A 55 33.28 -7.51 -6.28
CA PHE A 55 34.56 -7.38 -5.59
C PHE A 55 35.12 -8.79 -5.34
N ARG A 56 36.41 -8.90 -5.05
CA ARG A 56 37.06 -10.13 -4.56
C ARG A 56 37.55 -9.89 -3.14
N VAL A 57 37.48 -10.93 -2.32
CA VAL A 57 38.06 -10.93 -0.97
C VAL A 57 39.08 -12.06 -0.89
N ASP A 58 40.31 -11.73 -0.52
CA ASP A 58 41.32 -12.74 -0.25
C ASP A 58 40.90 -13.55 1.00
N PRO A 59 40.79 -14.88 0.91
CA PRO A 59 40.30 -15.69 2.03
C PRO A 59 41.27 -15.75 3.23
N ALA A 60 42.56 -15.44 3.03
CA ALA A 60 43.59 -15.49 4.07
C ALA A 60 43.81 -14.11 4.71
N SER A 61 44.01 -13.06 3.92
CA SER A 61 44.25 -11.70 4.44
C SER A 61 42.97 -10.91 4.67
N GLY A 62 41.87 -11.29 4.00
CA GLY A 62 40.64 -10.52 3.97
C GLY A 62 40.72 -9.30 3.05
N ASP A 63 41.77 -9.13 2.24
CA ASP A 63 41.91 -7.94 1.40
C ASP A 63 40.80 -7.87 0.37
N VAL A 64 40.21 -6.68 0.25
CA VAL A 64 39.06 -6.41 -0.60
C VAL A 64 39.53 -5.69 -1.86
N VAL A 65 39.30 -6.29 -3.01
CA VAL A 65 39.64 -5.73 -4.33
C VAL A 65 38.35 -5.51 -5.12
N PRO A 66 37.86 -4.26 -5.23
CA PRO A 66 36.72 -3.93 -6.09
C PRO A 66 37.03 -4.23 -7.56
N THR A 67 35.99 -4.55 -8.33
CA THR A 67 36.16 -4.72 -9.78
C THR A 67 36.33 -3.36 -10.47
N PRO A 68 37.42 -3.14 -11.24
CA PRO A 68 37.63 -1.86 -11.93
C PRO A 68 36.50 -1.50 -12.90
N GLY A 69 36.24 -0.20 -13.06
CA GLY A 69 35.19 0.32 -13.96
C GLY A 69 33.76 0.12 -13.46
N GLN A 70 33.60 -0.29 -12.19
CA GLN A 70 32.30 -0.56 -11.59
C GLN A 70 32.21 0.03 -10.20
N ILE A 71 31.00 0.40 -9.82
CA ILE A 71 30.67 0.81 -8.45
C ILE A 71 29.63 -0.12 -7.84
N VAL A 72 29.68 -0.20 -6.52
CA VAL A 72 28.74 -0.94 -5.70
C VAL A 72 28.00 0.07 -4.83
N ALA A 73 26.77 0.41 -5.21
CA ALA A 73 25.99 1.46 -4.54
C ALA A 73 24.84 0.88 -3.72
N TYR A 74 24.66 1.40 -2.51
CA TYR A 74 23.55 1.02 -1.63
C TYR A 74 22.40 2.02 -1.78
N THR A 75 21.21 1.54 -2.13
CA THR A 75 20.03 2.39 -2.42
C THR A 75 18.72 1.63 -2.18
N GLY A 76 17.57 2.21 -2.49
CA GLY A 76 16.25 1.59 -2.31
C GLY A 76 15.68 0.96 -3.59
N CYS A 77 14.94 -0.15 -3.43
CA CYS A 77 14.21 -0.81 -4.52
C CYS A 77 12.71 -0.49 -4.47
N ILE A 78 12.17 0.04 -5.57
CA ILE A 78 10.74 0.28 -5.75
C ILE A 78 10.06 -0.73 -6.69
N GLY A 79 10.65 -1.91 -6.90
CA GLY A 79 10.02 -3.00 -7.68
C GLY A 79 8.70 -3.53 -7.08
N CYS A 80 8.42 -3.17 -5.84
CA CYS A 80 7.12 -3.34 -5.17
C CYS A 80 6.97 -2.26 -4.09
N THR A 81 5.86 -2.23 -3.37
CA THR A 81 5.62 -1.29 -2.27
C THR A 81 6.33 -1.65 -0.95
N THR A 82 7.21 -2.67 -0.92
CA THR A 82 7.98 -3.04 0.29
C THR A 82 9.20 -2.15 0.52
N LEU A 83 9.76 -1.53 -0.53
CA LEU A 83 10.82 -0.52 -0.41
C LEU A 83 12.12 -1.04 0.24
N CYS A 84 12.53 -2.27 -0.10
CA CYS A 84 13.71 -2.89 0.47
C CYS A 84 15.00 -2.13 0.11
N GLY A 85 15.95 -2.02 1.05
CA GLY A 85 17.32 -1.62 0.73
C GLY A 85 18.01 -2.68 -0.12
N VAL A 86 18.66 -2.25 -1.20
CA VAL A 86 19.39 -3.09 -2.15
C VAL A 86 20.79 -2.57 -2.39
N ARG A 87 21.65 -3.45 -2.90
CA ARG A 87 22.96 -3.10 -3.41
C ARG A 87 22.98 -3.29 -4.92
N VAL A 88 23.38 -2.25 -5.62
CA VAL A 88 23.31 -2.14 -7.08
C VAL A 88 24.73 -2.04 -7.61
N ARG A 89 25.05 -2.94 -8.54
CA ARG A 89 26.31 -2.92 -9.27
C ARG A 89 26.12 -2.15 -10.56
N VAL A 90 26.90 -1.09 -10.75
CA VAL A 90 26.81 -0.20 -11.90
C VAL A 90 28.12 -0.21 -12.67
N ASP A 91 28.03 -0.38 -13.98
CA ASP A 91 29.11 -0.11 -14.92
C ASP A 91 29.21 1.40 -15.15
N THR A 92 30.34 2.00 -14.78
CA THR A 92 30.47 3.47 -14.79
C THR A 92 30.68 4.04 -16.19
N ALA A 93 31.28 3.26 -17.10
CA ALA A 93 31.54 3.69 -18.47
C ALA A 93 30.24 3.79 -19.28
N THR A 94 29.32 2.84 -19.08
CA THR A 94 28.06 2.75 -19.83
C THR A 94 26.85 3.29 -19.07
N ASN A 95 27.01 3.67 -17.79
CA ASN A 95 25.92 4.08 -16.91
C ASN A 95 24.80 3.01 -16.82
N ARG A 96 25.18 1.73 -16.70
CA ARG A 96 24.24 0.60 -16.70
C ARG A 96 24.28 -0.20 -15.41
N VAL A 97 23.11 -0.58 -14.91
CA VAL A 97 23.00 -1.56 -13.82
C VAL A 97 23.29 -2.94 -14.38
N LEU A 98 24.28 -3.61 -13.79
CA LEU A 98 24.69 -4.96 -14.14
C LEU A 98 23.95 -6.02 -13.32
N ARG A 99 23.76 -5.75 -12.02
CA ARG A 99 23.11 -6.69 -11.08
C ARG A 99 22.57 -5.95 -9.86
N VAL A 100 21.52 -6.52 -9.27
CA VAL A 100 20.93 -6.05 -8.01
C VAL A 100 20.99 -7.20 -6.99
N ALA A 101 21.42 -6.90 -5.77
CA ALA A 101 21.44 -7.82 -4.63
C ALA A 101 20.84 -7.13 -3.39
N GLY A 102 20.73 -7.86 -2.28
CA GLY A 102 20.24 -7.25 -1.04
C GLY A 102 21.30 -6.36 -0.38
N ASN A 103 20.84 -5.38 0.39
CA ASN A 103 21.71 -4.57 1.25
C ASN A 103 21.91 -5.28 2.61
N PRO A 104 23.14 -5.66 3.00
CA PRO A 104 23.44 -6.37 4.25
C PRO A 104 23.14 -5.53 5.51
N TYR A 105 23.10 -4.20 5.41
CA TYR A 105 22.72 -3.29 6.50
C TYR A 105 21.21 -3.18 6.70
N SER A 106 20.43 -3.48 5.66
CA SER A 106 18.99 -3.23 5.68
C SER A 106 18.23 -4.40 6.34
N PRO A 107 17.46 -4.15 7.42
CA PRO A 107 16.64 -5.19 8.07
C PRO A 107 15.51 -5.71 7.16
N MET A 108 15.22 -4.98 6.09
CA MET A 108 14.24 -5.37 5.07
C MET A 108 14.80 -6.38 4.07
N SER A 109 16.12 -6.53 4.03
CA SER A 109 16.80 -7.38 3.05
C SER A 109 17.61 -8.52 3.62
N THR A 110 18.00 -8.43 4.89
CA THR A 110 18.96 -9.33 5.53
C THR A 110 18.50 -9.61 6.96
N ASP A 111 18.68 -10.85 7.40
CA ASP A 111 18.37 -11.29 8.75
C ASP A 111 19.35 -12.43 9.14
N PRO A 112 20.21 -12.25 10.16
CA PRO A 112 20.47 -11.00 10.87
C PRO A 112 21.11 -9.95 9.94
N PHE A 113 20.86 -8.67 10.19
CA PHE A 113 21.47 -7.57 9.43
C PHE A 113 22.70 -7.02 10.16
N LEU A 114 23.64 -6.44 9.40
CA LEU A 114 24.88 -5.90 9.96
C LEU A 114 24.61 -4.74 10.93
N SER A 115 25.45 -4.62 11.96
CA SER A 115 25.49 -3.42 12.80
C SER A 115 25.68 -2.19 11.93
N TYR A 116 24.96 -1.12 12.23
CA TYR A 116 24.95 0.08 11.39
C TYR A 116 26.33 0.73 11.29
N GLY A 117 27.14 0.63 12.36
CA GLY A 117 28.51 1.14 12.41
C GLY A 117 29.53 0.35 11.59
N THR A 118 29.18 -0.82 11.04
CA THR A 118 30.12 -1.67 10.30
C THR A 118 30.68 -0.93 9.07
N PRO A 119 32.02 -0.84 8.88
CA PRO A 119 32.64 -0.24 7.69
C PRO A 119 32.22 -0.94 6.39
N VAL A 120 32.22 -0.22 5.26
CA VAL A 120 31.79 -0.78 3.96
C VAL A 120 32.68 -1.96 3.55
N LYS A 121 33.99 -1.88 3.79
CA LYS A 121 34.93 -2.98 3.54
C LYS A 121 34.56 -4.27 4.30
N GLU A 122 34.19 -4.14 5.57
CA GLU A 122 33.77 -5.28 6.38
C GLU A 122 32.44 -5.86 5.90
N SER A 123 31.54 -5.05 5.34
CA SER A 123 30.33 -5.57 4.71
C SER A 123 30.64 -6.47 3.50
N PHE A 124 31.69 -6.19 2.75
CA PHE A 124 32.12 -7.02 1.62
C PHE A 124 32.73 -8.34 2.11
N ARG A 125 33.53 -8.30 3.18
CA ARG A 125 34.07 -9.49 3.86
C ARG A 125 32.95 -10.41 4.36
N ALA A 126 31.94 -9.85 5.03
CA ALA A 126 30.79 -10.58 5.57
C ALA A 126 29.94 -11.30 4.49
N LEU A 127 30.03 -10.84 3.24
CA LEU A 127 29.32 -11.43 2.10
C LEU A 127 30.18 -12.43 1.30
N SER A 128 31.40 -12.68 1.75
CA SER A 128 32.37 -13.55 1.09
C SER A 128 32.65 -14.80 1.90
N ARG A 129 33.47 -15.71 1.36
CA ARG A 129 33.96 -16.89 2.09
C ARG A 129 34.99 -16.57 3.18
N PHE A 130 35.35 -15.30 3.37
CA PHE A 130 36.30 -14.91 4.41
C PHE A 130 35.77 -15.36 5.79
N HIS A 131 36.49 -16.29 6.43
CA HIS A 131 36.07 -16.98 7.66
C HIS A 131 34.67 -17.61 7.58
N GLU A 132 34.26 -18.14 6.42
CA GLU A 132 32.96 -18.79 6.19
C GLU A 132 31.73 -17.89 6.48
N GLN A 133 31.89 -16.57 6.50
CA GLN A 133 30.82 -15.63 6.87
C GLN A 133 29.71 -15.52 5.82
N GLY A 134 30.00 -15.80 4.55
CA GLY A 134 29.13 -15.50 3.42
C GLY A 134 27.77 -16.20 3.42
N LEU A 135 27.64 -17.35 4.09
CA LEU A 135 26.33 -18.00 4.27
C LEU A 135 25.44 -17.23 5.25
N ALA A 136 26.00 -16.80 6.38
CA ALA A 136 25.28 -16.05 7.40
C ALA A 136 25.02 -14.60 6.98
N GLY A 137 25.97 -13.97 6.28
CA GLY A 137 25.86 -12.58 5.81
C GLY A 137 25.02 -12.40 4.53
N ARG A 138 24.55 -13.48 3.91
CA ARG A 138 23.93 -13.45 2.57
C ARG A 138 22.72 -12.52 2.51
N SER A 139 22.83 -11.47 1.71
CA SER A 139 21.72 -10.54 1.45
C SER A 139 21.14 -10.73 0.03
N THR A 140 19.83 -10.93 -0.07
CA THR A 140 19.16 -11.30 -1.35
C THR A 140 18.34 -10.15 -1.94
N ALA A 141 17.95 -10.23 -3.20
CA ALA A 141 16.84 -9.45 -3.75
C ALA A 141 15.75 -10.44 -4.22
N CYS A 142 14.48 -10.04 -4.20
CA CYS A 142 13.39 -10.87 -4.72
C CYS A 142 13.42 -10.93 -6.27
N GLY A 143 12.64 -11.81 -6.89
CA GLY A 143 12.56 -11.91 -8.36
C GLY A 143 12.26 -10.56 -9.03
N ARG A 144 11.27 -9.83 -8.51
CA ARG A 144 10.94 -8.44 -8.92
C ARG A 144 12.14 -7.51 -8.81
N GLY A 145 12.80 -7.47 -7.66
CA GLY A 145 13.95 -6.61 -7.42
C GLY A 145 15.15 -6.90 -8.33
N ASN A 146 15.35 -8.16 -8.76
CA ASN A 146 16.40 -8.54 -9.70
C ASN A 146 16.09 -8.19 -11.15
N ALA A 147 14.82 -8.02 -11.52
CA ALA A 147 14.42 -7.83 -12.92
C ALA A 147 13.99 -6.40 -13.22
N VAL A 148 13.50 -5.66 -12.22
CA VAL A 148 12.95 -4.31 -12.43
C VAL A 148 13.98 -3.32 -12.99
N LEU A 149 15.29 -3.60 -12.86
CA LEU A 149 16.35 -2.83 -13.49
C LEU A 149 16.17 -2.66 -15.02
N GLU A 150 15.43 -3.55 -15.69
CA GLU A 150 15.07 -3.42 -17.11
C GLU A 150 14.23 -2.18 -17.41
N ASN A 151 13.47 -1.66 -16.43
CA ASN A 151 12.70 -0.43 -16.60
C ASN A 151 13.61 0.76 -16.90
N VAL A 152 14.86 0.78 -16.39
CA VAL A 152 15.84 1.82 -16.68
C VAL A 152 16.10 1.92 -18.18
N THR A 153 16.28 0.80 -18.86
CA THR A 153 16.61 0.76 -20.30
C THR A 153 15.40 0.53 -21.20
N SER A 154 14.19 0.50 -20.65
CA SER A 154 12.98 0.19 -21.41
C SER A 154 12.79 1.12 -22.62
N PRO A 155 12.41 0.62 -23.81
CA PRO A 155 12.13 1.46 -24.98
C PRO A 155 10.83 2.26 -24.84
N PHE A 156 10.00 1.95 -23.84
CA PHE A 156 8.70 2.59 -23.61
C PHE A 156 8.77 3.82 -22.70
N ARG A 157 9.94 4.18 -22.15
CA ARG A 157 9.99 5.33 -21.24
C ARG A 157 9.69 6.63 -21.96
N VAL A 158 8.96 7.49 -21.26
CA VAL A 158 8.87 8.92 -21.61
C VAL A 158 10.13 9.60 -21.07
N THR A 159 10.92 10.20 -21.96
CA THR A 159 12.17 10.90 -21.59
C THR A 159 12.13 12.40 -21.84
N THR A 160 11.12 12.87 -22.55
CA THR A 160 10.91 14.27 -22.94
C THR A 160 9.47 14.67 -22.63
N PRO A 161 9.16 15.94 -22.30
CA PRO A 161 7.78 16.41 -22.12
C PRO A 161 6.91 16.12 -23.35
N LEU A 162 5.72 15.58 -23.12
CA LEU A 162 4.75 15.28 -24.18
C LEU A 162 3.49 16.11 -24.01
N LYS A 163 2.96 16.60 -25.14
CA LYS A 163 1.64 17.23 -25.28
C LYS A 163 0.79 16.39 -26.23
N ARG A 164 -0.48 16.15 -25.92
CA ARG A 164 -1.38 15.47 -26.86
C ARG A 164 -1.67 16.36 -28.07
N VAL A 165 -1.87 15.75 -29.24
CA VAL A 165 -2.27 16.47 -30.48
C VAL A 165 -3.58 15.98 -31.09
N GLY A 166 -4.21 14.98 -30.47
CA GLY A 166 -5.56 14.52 -30.79
C GLY A 166 -6.45 14.46 -29.56
N PRO A 167 -7.66 13.87 -29.68
CA PRO A 167 -8.53 13.62 -28.53
C PRO A 167 -7.82 12.80 -27.46
N ARG A 168 -8.19 13.00 -26.18
CA ARG A 168 -7.64 12.19 -25.07
C ARG A 168 -7.87 10.69 -25.33
N GLY A 169 -6.86 9.87 -25.06
CA GLY A 169 -6.88 8.43 -25.34
C GLY A 169 -6.50 8.04 -26.78
N SER A 170 -6.40 8.99 -27.73
CA SER A 170 -6.00 8.72 -29.13
C SER A 170 -4.61 8.09 -29.26
N GLY A 171 -3.73 8.35 -28.30
CA GLY A 171 -2.35 7.88 -28.29
C GLY A 171 -1.41 8.69 -29.20
N GLU A 172 -1.81 9.91 -29.55
CA GLU A 172 -1.03 10.84 -30.37
C GLU A 172 -0.42 11.98 -29.55
N TRP A 173 0.91 12.03 -29.54
CA TRP A 173 1.70 12.94 -28.73
C TRP A 173 2.68 13.73 -29.58
N LEU A 174 3.05 14.92 -29.12
CA LEU A 174 4.11 15.76 -29.65
C LEU A 174 5.12 16.06 -28.53
N PRO A 175 6.42 15.83 -28.74
CA PRO A 175 7.46 16.36 -27.87
C PRO A 175 7.40 17.88 -27.82
N ILE A 176 7.41 18.47 -26.63
CA ILE A 176 7.46 19.92 -26.42
C ILE A 176 8.62 20.31 -25.52
N SER A 177 9.02 21.58 -25.52
CA SER A 177 10.03 22.05 -24.58
C SER A 177 9.50 22.05 -23.15
N PHE A 178 10.41 21.97 -22.17
CA PHE A 178 10.07 22.07 -20.76
C PHE A 178 9.46 23.44 -20.42
N GLU A 179 9.97 24.50 -21.03
CA GLU A 179 9.47 25.87 -20.85
C GLU A 179 8.04 26.01 -21.36
N GLN A 180 7.74 25.42 -22.52
CA GLN A 180 6.38 25.38 -23.07
C GLN A 180 5.44 24.61 -22.14
N LEU A 181 5.84 23.42 -21.67
CA LEU A 181 5.06 22.62 -20.72
C LEU A 181 4.72 23.45 -19.47
N VAL A 182 5.72 24.07 -18.83
CA VAL A 182 5.52 24.85 -17.60
C VAL A 182 4.65 26.08 -17.88
N GLN A 183 4.81 26.73 -19.02
CA GLN A 183 3.98 27.87 -19.41
C GLN A 183 2.51 27.46 -19.61
N GLU A 184 2.25 26.44 -20.42
CA GLU A 184 0.89 26.03 -20.77
C GLU A 184 0.13 25.50 -19.54
N VAL A 185 0.78 24.72 -18.66
CA VAL A 185 0.18 24.24 -17.40
C VAL A 185 -0.13 25.40 -16.43
N CYS A 186 0.76 26.39 -16.33
CA CYS A 186 0.56 27.51 -15.41
C CYS A 186 -0.49 28.51 -15.91
N GLU A 187 -0.45 28.87 -17.18
CA GLU A 187 -1.24 29.99 -17.72
C GLU A 187 -2.55 29.55 -18.37
N GLY A 188 -2.65 28.32 -18.87
CA GLY A 188 -3.83 27.86 -19.60
C GLY A 188 -3.95 28.49 -20.99
N GLY A 189 -5.19 28.56 -21.51
CA GLY A 189 -5.53 29.07 -22.84
C GLY A 189 -6.27 28.06 -23.71
N ASP A 190 -6.50 28.38 -24.98
CA ASP A 190 -7.02 27.41 -25.97
C ASP A 190 -5.87 26.55 -26.50
N LEU A 191 -5.45 25.59 -25.69
CA LEU A 191 -4.22 24.82 -25.89
C LEU A 191 -4.40 23.64 -26.87
N PHE A 192 -5.64 23.25 -27.14
CA PHE A 192 -6.01 22.02 -27.86
C PHE A 192 -7.08 22.24 -28.93
N GLY A 193 -7.61 23.45 -29.11
CA GLY A 193 -8.72 23.72 -30.05
C GLY A 193 -10.07 23.20 -29.55
N GLU A 194 -10.19 22.92 -28.26
CA GLU A 194 -11.38 22.34 -27.61
C GLU A 194 -12.04 23.33 -26.64
N GLY A 195 -11.54 24.57 -26.59
CA GLY A 195 -11.98 25.62 -25.68
C GLY A 195 -10.89 26.04 -24.70
N ALA A 196 -11.13 27.17 -24.02
CA ALA A 196 -10.18 27.72 -23.06
C ALA A 196 -10.06 26.83 -21.81
N VAL A 197 -8.83 26.45 -21.48
CA VAL A 197 -8.46 25.74 -20.25
C VAL A 197 -7.93 26.75 -19.24
N GLU A 198 -8.48 26.76 -18.03
CA GLU A 198 -7.92 27.55 -16.92
C GLU A 198 -6.61 26.91 -16.44
N GLY A 199 -5.50 27.65 -16.53
CA GLY A 199 -4.21 27.21 -15.99
C GLY A 199 -4.19 27.23 -14.46
N LEU A 200 -3.15 26.61 -13.88
CA LEU A 200 -2.98 26.55 -12.42
C LEU A 200 -2.98 27.92 -11.73
N ARG A 201 -2.57 29.00 -12.43
CA ARG A 201 -2.63 30.38 -11.92
C ARG A 201 -4.07 30.84 -11.68
N ALA A 202 -4.93 30.67 -12.68
CA ALA A 202 -6.33 31.08 -12.60
C ALA A 202 -7.09 30.28 -11.54
N LEU A 203 -6.76 28.99 -11.42
CA LEU A 203 -7.38 28.09 -10.45
C LEU A 203 -6.92 28.32 -9.00
N ARG A 204 -5.79 29.02 -8.78
CA ARG A 204 -5.26 29.29 -7.44
C ARG A 204 -5.93 30.51 -6.79
N ASP A 205 -7.23 30.40 -6.53
CA ASP A 205 -7.97 31.34 -5.69
C ASP A 205 -8.18 30.72 -4.32
N LEU A 206 -7.49 31.29 -3.31
CA LEU A 206 -7.50 30.82 -1.92
C LEU A 206 -8.60 31.47 -1.06
N LYS A 207 -9.37 32.42 -1.62
CA LYS A 207 -10.32 33.25 -0.87
C LYS A 207 -11.76 32.98 -1.26
N THR A 208 -12.04 32.86 -2.55
CA THR A 208 -13.41 32.66 -3.04
C THR A 208 -13.85 31.22 -2.79
N PRO A 209 -14.96 30.99 -2.07
CA PRO A 209 -15.50 29.65 -1.89
C PRO A 209 -15.92 29.05 -3.24
N ILE A 210 -15.83 27.72 -3.36
CA ILE A 210 -16.35 26.99 -4.53
C ILE A 210 -17.85 27.28 -4.70
N ASP A 211 -18.59 27.21 -3.59
CA ASP A 211 -20.01 27.53 -3.53
C ASP A 211 -20.28 28.46 -2.32
N PRO A 212 -20.77 29.70 -2.54
CA PRO A 212 -21.16 30.59 -1.46
C PRO A 212 -22.25 30.04 -0.53
N ALA A 213 -23.09 29.12 -0.99
CA ALA A 213 -24.12 28.45 -0.18
C ALA A 213 -23.56 27.31 0.68
N ALA A 214 -22.38 26.80 0.33
CA ALA A 214 -21.67 25.74 1.05
C ALA A 214 -20.18 26.13 1.23
N PRO A 215 -19.87 27.20 1.99
CA PRO A 215 -18.50 27.70 2.13
C PRO A 215 -17.56 26.68 2.79
N GLU A 216 -18.08 25.67 3.49
CA GLU A 216 -17.31 24.56 4.05
C GLU A 216 -16.65 23.67 3.00
N LEU A 217 -17.10 23.71 1.73
CA LEU A 217 -16.41 23.03 0.63
C LEU A 217 -14.99 23.58 0.41
N GLY A 218 -14.73 24.80 0.87
CA GLY A 218 -13.46 25.47 0.79
C GLY A 218 -13.29 26.30 -0.50
N PRO A 219 -12.09 26.86 -0.72
CA PRO A 219 -11.85 27.81 -1.79
C PRO A 219 -11.73 27.13 -3.15
N LYS A 220 -11.86 27.89 -4.24
CA LYS A 220 -11.73 27.40 -5.63
C LYS A 220 -10.42 26.63 -5.90
N ALA A 221 -9.33 26.92 -5.18
CA ALA A 221 -8.09 26.14 -5.25
C ALA A 221 -8.29 24.63 -4.98
N ASN A 222 -9.32 24.22 -4.23
CA ASN A 222 -9.65 22.81 -4.01
C ASN A 222 -10.12 22.09 -5.30
N GLN A 223 -10.45 22.81 -6.38
CA GLN A 223 -10.77 22.21 -7.67
C GLN A 223 -9.54 21.67 -8.42
N VAL A 224 -8.33 21.78 -7.84
CA VAL A 224 -7.11 21.13 -8.32
C VAL A 224 -6.81 19.91 -7.45
N ALA A 225 -6.75 18.74 -8.06
CA ALA A 225 -6.58 17.46 -7.38
C ALA A 225 -5.24 16.80 -7.74
N LEU A 226 -4.60 16.11 -6.80
CA LEU A 226 -3.41 15.30 -7.05
C LEU A 226 -3.59 13.88 -6.55
N ILE A 227 -3.44 12.90 -7.45
CA ILE A 227 -3.47 11.46 -7.13
C ILE A 227 -2.05 10.89 -7.25
N SER A 228 -1.59 10.17 -6.22
CA SER A 228 -0.28 9.51 -6.17
C SER A 228 -0.42 7.98 -6.06
N GLY A 229 0.47 7.23 -6.74
CA GLY A 229 0.39 5.77 -6.78
C GLY A 229 1.38 4.99 -5.92
N VAL A 230 2.58 5.49 -5.59
CA VAL A 230 3.59 4.73 -4.81
C VAL A 230 4.23 5.62 -3.74
N PRO A 231 4.35 5.16 -2.47
CA PRO A 231 5.08 5.87 -1.43
C PRO A 231 6.60 5.70 -1.65
N ASP A 232 7.13 6.43 -2.62
CA ASP A 232 8.49 6.31 -3.12
C ASP A 232 9.50 7.19 -2.37
N GLY A 233 9.05 7.98 -1.40
CA GLY A 233 9.88 8.78 -0.49
C GLY A 233 10.05 10.25 -0.91
N ARG A 234 9.30 10.70 -1.92
CA ARG A 234 9.25 12.11 -2.38
C ARG A 234 7.96 12.83 -1.94
N GLU A 235 7.07 12.16 -1.19
CA GLU A 235 5.72 12.64 -0.89
C GLU A 235 5.72 13.98 -0.15
N ALA A 236 6.65 14.19 0.77
CA ALA A 236 6.71 15.41 1.55
C ALA A 236 6.98 16.66 0.69
N LEU A 237 7.81 16.54 -0.34
CA LEU A 237 8.04 17.62 -1.31
C LEU A 237 6.79 17.89 -2.15
N VAL A 238 6.09 16.83 -2.56
CA VAL A 238 4.82 16.95 -3.31
C VAL A 238 3.73 17.58 -2.45
N GLN A 239 3.61 17.21 -1.17
CA GLN A 239 2.67 17.81 -0.23
C GLN A 239 3.06 19.27 0.06
N ARG A 240 4.35 19.59 0.16
CA ARG A 240 4.84 20.96 0.24
C ARG A 240 4.35 21.79 -0.94
N PHE A 241 4.55 21.29 -2.16
CA PHE A 241 4.05 21.94 -3.39
C PHE A 241 2.52 22.09 -3.39
N HIS A 242 1.79 20.97 -3.31
CA HIS A 242 0.35 20.93 -3.60
C HIS A 242 -0.53 21.49 -2.47
N GLN A 243 -0.26 21.06 -1.23
CA GLN A 243 -1.09 21.42 -0.09
C GLN A 243 -0.61 22.70 0.59
N GLN A 244 0.70 22.83 0.77
CA GLN A 244 1.27 23.85 1.66
C GLN A 244 1.70 25.13 0.92
N SER A 245 1.92 25.06 -0.41
CA SER A 245 2.31 26.21 -1.24
C SER A 245 1.20 26.61 -2.22
N TYR A 246 0.67 25.65 -2.97
CA TYR A 246 -0.44 25.87 -3.91
C TYR A 246 -1.74 26.13 -3.15
N GLY A 247 -2.10 25.26 -2.19
CA GLY A 247 -3.18 25.50 -1.23
C GLY A 247 -4.43 24.63 -1.39
N SER A 248 -4.37 23.57 -2.20
CA SER A 248 -5.47 22.61 -2.34
C SER A 248 -5.41 21.57 -1.23
N ILE A 249 -6.55 21.22 -0.64
CA ILE A 249 -6.63 20.09 0.31
C ILE A 249 -6.51 18.73 -0.38
N ASN A 250 -6.83 18.66 -1.68
CA ASN A 250 -7.05 17.41 -2.40
C ASN A 250 -5.73 16.77 -2.84
N TYR A 251 -5.10 16.01 -1.94
CA TYR A 251 -4.04 15.04 -2.20
C TYR A 251 -4.48 13.63 -1.74
N VAL A 252 -4.35 12.60 -2.60
CA VAL A 252 -4.72 11.22 -2.24
C VAL A 252 -3.74 10.19 -2.79
N GLY A 253 -3.53 9.11 -2.03
CA GLY A 253 -2.78 7.94 -2.47
C GLY A 253 -3.67 6.74 -2.81
N HIS A 254 -3.09 5.68 -3.39
CA HIS A 254 -3.78 4.45 -3.83
C HIS A 254 -4.48 3.58 -2.74
N GLY A 255 -4.55 4.04 -1.48
CA GLY A 255 -4.93 3.22 -0.33
C GLY A 255 -6.30 2.54 -0.47
N SER A 256 -7.27 3.23 -1.04
CA SER A 256 -8.67 2.80 -1.14
C SER A 256 -8.92 1.59 -2.06
N TYR A 257 -7.99 1.20 -2.93
CA TYR A 257 -8.10 0.00 -3.77
C TYR A 257 -6.95 -1.01 -3.55
N CYS A 258 -6.22 -0.85 -2.43
CA CYS A 258 -5.11 -1.72 -2.04
C CYS A 258 -5.33 -2.37 -0.68
N GLY A 259 -5.40 -1.59 0.41
CA GLY A 259 -5.50 -2.11 1.77
C GLY A 259 -6.23 -1.18 2.74
N GLY A 260 -7.00 -0.23 2.23
CA GLY A 260 -7.68 0.79 3.03
C GLY A 260 -8.75 0.21 3.97
N ALA A 261 -9.43 -0.87 3.58
CA ALA A 261 -10.40 -1.56 4.45
C ALA A 261 -9.74 -2.08 5.74
N TYR A 262 -8.63 -2.81 5.58
CA TYR A 262 -7.81 -3.28 6.69
C TYR A 262 -7.31 -2.11 7.55
N ARG A 263 -6.78 -1.06 6.92
CA ARG A 263 -6.27 0.11 7.64
C ARG A 263 -7.36 0.82 8.46
N ALA A 264 -8.56 0.98 7.91
CA ALA A 264 -9.68 1.58 8.62
C ALA A 264 -10.13 0.73 9.82
N GLY A 265 -10.29 -0.60 9.63
CA GLY A 265 -10.65 -1.51 10.72
C GLY A 265 -9.56 -1.63 11.79
N SER A 266 -8.28 -1.65 11.39
CA SER A 266 -7.14 -1.57 12.32
C SER A 266 -7.15 -0.24 13.07
N GLY A 267 -7.34 0.88 12.37
CA GLY A 267 -7.45 2.22 12.97
C GLY A 267 -8.59 2.31 14.00
N ALA A 268 -9.67 1.55 13.82
CA ALA A 268 -10.73 1.44 14.81
C ALA A 268 -10.23 0.80 16.12
N VAL A 269 -9.50 -0.32 16.07
CA VAL A 269 -8.92 -0.94 17.27
C VAL A 269 -7.84 -0.08 17.90
N PHE A 270 -7.01 0.61 17.12
CA PHE A 270 -5.96 1.47 17.68
C PHE A 270 -6.46 2.85 18.13
N GLY A 271 -7.74 3.17 17.90
CA GLY A 271 -8.31 4.48 18.25
C GLY A 271 -7.73 5.65 17.45
N ASP A 272 -7.25 5.39 16.23
CA ASP A 272 -6.64 6.41 15.36
C ASP A 272 -7.02 6.17 13.90
N THR A 273 -8.15 6.75 13.49
CA THR A 273 -8.66 6.70 12.11
C THR A 273 -7.89 7.61 11.16
N LYS A 274 -7.05 8.52 11.68
CA LYS A 274 -6.28 9.49 10.89
C LYS A 274 -4.96 8.89 10.42
N THR A 275 -4.19 8.29 11.32
CA THR A 275 -2.90 7.66 10.97
C THR A 275 -3.06 6.19 10.62
N GLN A 276 -4.16 5.56 11.05
CA GLN A 276 -4.53 4.17 10.75
C GLN A 276 -3.37 3.20 11.01
N PRO A 277 -2.87 3.18 12.26
CA PRO A 277 -1.74 2.35 12.61
C PRO A 277 -2.14 0.88 12.48
N HIS A 278 -1.15 0.04 12.20
CA HIS A 278 -1.32 -1.40 12.16
C HIS A 278 -0.07 -2.08 12.71
N ALA A 279 -0.27 -3.22 13.35
CA ALA A 279 0.79 -4.05 13.89
C ALA A 279 0.97 -5.32 13.06
N LYS A 280 2.11 -5.97 13.25
CA LYS A 280 2.43 -7.29 12.68
C LYS A 280 2.97 -8.21 13.78
N ALA A 281 2.79 -9.50 13.60
CA ALA A 281 3.38 -10.49 14.48
C ALA A 281 4.92 -10.39 14.44
N ASP A 282 5.55 -10.54 15.59
CA ASP A 282 7.00 -10.70 15.71
C ASP A 282 7.40 -12.14 15.33
N ILE A 283 7.36 -12.45 14.03
CA ILE A 283 7.54 -13.80 13.46
C ILE A 283 8.81 -14.49 13.97
N ALA A 284 9.86 -13.75 14.29
CA ALA A 284 11.12 -14.32 14.75
C ALA A 284 11.04 -14.93 16.17
N ASN A 285 10.06 -14.51 16.98
CA ASN A 285 9.91 -14.95 18.37
C ASN A 285 8.50 -15.48 18.71
N ALA A 286 7.56 -15.42 17.78
CA ALA A 286 6.20 -15.93 17.95
C ALA A 286 6.18 -17.46 17.92
N GLU A 287 5.35 -18.07 18.78
CA GLU A 287 5.16 -19.51 18.82
C GLU A 287 4.00 -19.96 17.91
N PHE A 288 2.95 -19.13 17.80
CA PHE A 288 1.79 -19.42 16.96
C PHE A 288 1.23 -18.19 16.25
N VAL A 289 1.02 -18.26 14.94
CA VAL A 289 0.42 -17.15 14.18
C VAL A 289 -0.71 -17.62 13.25
N VAL A 290 -1.85 -16.93 13.29
CA VAL A 290 -2.92 -17.10 12.29
C VAL A 290 -2.91 -15.94 11.31
N PHE A 291 -2.65 -16.23 10.04
CA PHE A 291 -2.70 -15.26 8.95
C PHE A 291 -4.06 -15.37 8.26
N ILE A 292 -4.90 -14.33 8.35
CA ILE A 292 -6.26 -14.31 7.81
C ILE A 292 -6.34 -13.31 6.66
N GLY A 293 -6.70 -13.76 5.46
CA GLY A 293 -6.74 -12.91 4.26
C GLY A 293 -5.39 -12.24 3.95
N THR A 294 -4.29 -12.89 4.32
CA THR A 294 -2.93 -12.41 4.02
C THR A 294 -1.99 -13.60 3.89
N ALA A 295 -1.14 -13.53 2.87
CA ALA A 295 -0.14 -14.55 2.61
C ALA A 295 1.25 -13.93 2.88
N PRO A 296 1.83 -14.08 4.08
CA PRO A 296 3.06 -13.36 4.48
C PRO A 296 4.23 -13.48 3.50
N SER A 297 4.33 -14.57 2.73
CA SER A 297 5.37 -14.80 1.71
C SER A 297 5.01 -14.34 0.28
N ASN A 298 3.77 -13.93 0.02
CA ASN A 298 3.26 -13.56 -1.30
C ASN A 298 2.71 -12.13 -1.32
N ALA A 299 1.81 -11.87 -0.39
CA ALA A 299 1.07 -10.64 -0.18
C ALA A 299 1.16 -10.26 1.30
N GLY A 300 2.10 -9.38 1.63
CA GLY A 300 2.32 -8.88 2.98
C GLY A 300 3.19 -7.63 2.91
N ASN A 301 3.09 -6.76 3.91
CA ASN A 301 3.94 -5.59 4.00
C ASN A 301 4.70 -5.68 5.33
N PRO A 302 6.02 -5.97 5.33
CA PRO A 302 6.92 -6.20 4.18
C PRO A 302 7.05 -7.67 3.70
N PHE A 303 6.64 -8.00 2.46
CA PHE A 303 6.52 -9.41 2.03
C PHE A 303 7.84 -10.17 2.02
N LYS A 304 8.94 -9.59 1.49
CA LYS A 304 10.22 -10.30 1.38
C LYS A 304 10.75 -10.64 2.76
N ARG A 305 10.76 -9.67 3.67
CA ARG A 305 11.20 -9.86 5.05
C ARG A 305 10.33 -10.90 5.76
N GLN A 306 9.00 -10.77 5.66
CA GLN A 306 8.09 -11.74 6.28
C GLN A 306 8.31 -13.15 5.72
N ALA A 307 8.55 -13.31 4.41
CA ALA A 307 8.88 -14.60 3.80
C ALA A 307 10.17 -15.20 4.39
N THR A 308 11.23 -14.40 4.49
CA THR A 308 12.51 -14.83 5.07
C THR A 308 12.34 -15.26 6.52
N LEU A 309 11.70 -14.42 7.34
CA LEU A 309 11.47 -14.71 8.76
C LEU A 309 10.59 -15.95 8.95
N LEU A 310 9.50 -16.06 8.19
CA LEU A 310 8.59 -17.20 8.28
C LEU A 310 9.30 -18.49 7.91
N SER A 311 10.10 -18.46 6.83
CA SER A 311 10.87 -19.62 6.40
C SER A 311 11.94 -20.02 7.42
N LYS A 312 12.59 -19.05 8.07
CA LYS A 312 13.56 -19.31 9.13
C LYS A 312 12.89 -19.87 10.38
N ALA A 313 11.90 -19.16 10.93
CA ALA A 313 11.22 -19.53 12.16
C ALA A 313 10.56 -20.92 12.10
N ARG A 314 9.96 -21.30 10.96
CA ARG A 314 9.38 -22.64 10.80
C ARG A 314 10.46 -23.74 10.73
N THR A 315 11.59 -23.46 10.10
CA THR A 315 12.68 -24.44 9.92
C THR A 315 13.49 -24.62 11.21
N ASP A 316 13.68 -23.53 11.95
CA ASP A 316 14.32 -23.52 13.27
C ASP A 316 13.41 -24.09 14.37
N GLY A 317 12.15 -24.41 14.03
CA GLY A 317 11.18 -25.01 14.95
C GLY A 317 10.57 -24.05 15.98
N VAL A 318 10.67 -22.74 15.74
CA VAL A 318 10.18 -21.68 16.63
C VAL A 318 8.69 -21.42 16.44
N LEU A 319 8.21 -21.45 15.19
CA LEU A 319 6.87 -20.99 14.83
C LEU A 319 6.03 -22.11 14.19
N THR A 320 4.81 -22.28 14.70
CA THR A 320 3.70 -22.95 14.02
C THR A 320 2.71 -21.90 13.51
N TYR A 321 2.15 -22.07 12.32
CA TYR A 321 1.22 -21.09 11.78
C TYR A 321 0.13 -21.67 10.89
N VAL A 322 -0.98 -20.94 10.81
CA VAL A 322 -2.13 -21.29 9.98
C VAL A 322 -2.45 -20.13 9.04
N VAL A 323 -2.67 -20.45 7.77
CA VAL A 323 -3.12 -19.49 6.75
C VAL A 323 -4.59 -19.73 6.46
N VAL A 324 -5.44 -18.76 6.76
CA VAL A 324 -6.87 -18.77 6.46
C VAL A 324 -7.10 -17.89 5.24
N ASP A 325 -7.28 -18.50 4.07
CA ASP A 325 -7.35 -17.80 2.79
C ASP A 325 -8.15 -18.63 1.77
N PRO A 326 -8.98 -18.04 0.89
CA PRO A 326 -9.65 -18.80 -0.18
C PRO A 326 -8.69 -19.49 -1.15
N VAL A 327 -7.43 -19.03 -1.22
CA VAL A 327 -6.42 -19.52 -2.15
C VAL A 327 -5.16 -19.96 -1.41
N LEU A 328 -4.73 -21.20 -1.61
CA LEU A 328 -3.43 -21.67 -1.15
C LEU A 328 -2.33 -20.96 -1.95
N THR A 329 -1.53 -20.16 -1.26
CA THR A 329 -0.39 -19.43 -1.82
C THR A 329 0.94 -20.06 -1.38
N ASN A 330 2.08 -19.44 -1.67
CA ASN A 330 3.40 -19.95 -1.26
C ASN A 330 3.66 -19.79 0.25
N ALA A 331 2.67 -19.33 1.02
CA ALA A 331 2.77 -19.20 2.47
C ALA A 331 2.83 -20.54 3.18
N LYS A 332 2.37 -21.64 2.55
CA LYS A 332 2.50 -23.00 3.08
C LYS A 332 3.51 -23.80 2.24
N ALA A 333 4.44 -24.50 2.89
CA ALA A 333 5.42 -25.36 2.23
C ALA A 333 5.23 -26.81 2.69
N ALA A 334 5.16 -27.76 1.75
CA ALA A 334 4.98 -29.18 2.06
C ALA A 334 6.14 -29.75 2.91
N ALA A 335 7.37 -29.25 2.69
CA ALA A 335 8.56 -29.69 3.42
C ALA A 335 8.57 -29.33 4.92
N ALA A 336 7.67 -28.47 5.38
CA ALA A 336 7.48 -28.09 6.78
C ALA A 336 5.99 -28.16 7.16
N GLY A 337 5.28 -29.14 6.59
CA GLY A 337 3.82 -29.23 6.66
C GLY A 337 3.24 -29.56 8.04
N ASP A 338 4.06 -30.04 8.97
CA ASP A 338 3.69 -30.28 10.38
C ASP A 338 3.52 -28.98 11.19
N ARG A 339 4.07 -27.86 10.70
CA ARG A 339 4.05 -26.55 11.36
C ARG A 339 3.36 -25.45 10.56
N ALA A 340 2.80 -25.79 9.41
CA ALA A 340 2.19 -24.85 8.48
C ALA A 340 0.94 -25.44 7.85
N ASP A 341 -0.24 -24.92 8.22
CA ASP A 341 -1.52 -25.38 7.70
C ASP A 341 -2.27 -24.31 6.90
N TRP A 342 -3.22 -24.74 6.07
CA TRP A 342 -4.09 -23.89 5.27
C TRP A 342 -5.55 -24.27 5.47
N ILE A 343 -6.36 -23.27 5.82
CA ILE A 343 -7.81 -23.40 5.98
C ILE A 343 -8.49 -22.57 4.87
N PRO A 344 -9.22 -23.20 3.93
CA PRO A 344 -10.00 -22.47 2.95
C PRO A 344 -11.20 -21.77 3.61
N ILE A 345 -11.50 -20.54 3.18
CA ILE A 345 -12.59 -19.72 3.72
C ILE A 345 -13.36 -19.00 2.60
N ARG A 346 -14.69 -18.87 2.76
CA ARG A 346 -15.52 -18.16 1.76
C ARG A 346 -15.09 -16.69 1.69
N PRO A 347 -14.81 -16.15 0.49
CA PRO A 347 -14.37 -14.77 0.34
C PRO A 347 -15.28 -13.75 1.02
N GLY A 348 -14.68 -12.84 1.82
CA GLY A 348 -15.40 -11.76 2.49
C GLY A 348 -16.08 -12.14 3.81
N THR A 349 -15.96 -13.40 4.26
CA THR A 349 -16.61 -13.91 5.49
C THR A 349 -15.68 -14.00 6.70
N ASP A 350 -14.50 -13.40 6.63
CA ASP A 350 -13.47 -13.45 7.66
C ASP A 350 -13.96 -12.94 9.02
N GLY A 351 -14.87 -11.96 9.03
CA GLY A 351 -15.48 -11.44 10.26
C GLY A 351 -16.32 -12.49 10.98
N ALA A 352 -17.08 -13.34 10.27
CA ALA A 352 -17.81 -14.44 10.89
C ALA A 352 -16.87 -15.49 11.50
N PHE A 353 -15.77 -15.80 10.81
CA PHE A 353 -14.73 -16.69 11.34
C PHE A 353 -14.06 -16.11 12.60
N ALA A 354 -13.64 -14.84 12.56
CA ALA A 354 -13.02 -14.16 13.69
C ALA A 354 -13.98 -14.03 14.88
N MET A 355 -15.24 -13.68 14.65
CA MET A 355 -16.25 -13.62 15.71
C MET A 355 -16.57 -15.00 16.29
N GLY A 356 -16.45 -16.08 15.50
CA GLY A 356 -16.51 -17.46 16.00
C GLY A 356 -15.37 -17.77 17.00
N ILE A 357 -14.15 -17.33 16.71
CA ILE A 357 -13.01 -17.42 17.65
C ILE A 357 -13.29 -16.60 18.91
N VAL A 358 -13.73 -15.34 18.76
CA VAL A 358 -14.04 -14.44 19.89
C VAL A 358 -15.13 -15.04 20.79
N ARG A 359 -16.21 -15.58 20.20
CA ARG A 359 -17.26 -16.29 20.94
C ARG A 359 -16.67 -17.45 21.76
N TRP A 360 -15.89 -18.32 21.10
CA TRP A 360 -15.28 -19.47 21.76
C TRP A 360 -14.38 -19.04 22.93
N MET A 361 -13.60 -17.96 22.77
CA MET A 361 -12.76 -17.40 23.83
C MET A 361 -13.59 -16.98 25.05
N PHE A 362 -14.74 -16.33 24.85
CA PHE A 362 -15.65 -15.96 25.95
C PHE A 362 -16.30 -17.17 26.61
N GLU A 363 -16.80 -18.15 25.85
CA GLU A 363 -17.45 -19.35 26.38
C GLU A 363 -16.49 -20.23 27.20
N ASN A 364 -15.20 -20.19 26.87
CA ASN A 364 -14.18 -21.05 27.50
C ASN A 364 -13.27 -20.30 28.48
N GLY A 365 -13.52 -19.01 28.75
CA GLY A 365 -12.68 -18.21 29.65
C GLY A 365 -11.24 -18.05 29.17
N ARG A 366 -11.02 -17.96 27.85
CA ARG A 366 -9.69 -17.90 27.20
C ARG A 366 -9.32 -16.50 26.71
N ILE A 367 -9.80 -15.47 27.42
CA ILE A 367 -9.38 -14.08 27.25
C ILE A 367 -8.39 -13.71 28.35
N ASP A 368 -7.45 -12.80 28.08
CA ASP A 368 -6.50 -12.31 29.10
C ASP A 368 -7.19 -11.31 30.04
N THR A 369 -7.87 -11.82 31.07
CA THR A 369 -8.58 -10.97 32.05
C THR A 369 -7.64 -10.09 32.86
N SER A 370 -6.37 -10.47 33.03
CA SER A 370 -5.39 -9.67 33.77
C SER A 370 -5.05 -8.39 33.00
N TYR A 371 -4.79 -8.52 31.70
CA TYR A 371 -4.58 -7.41 30.79
C TYR A 371 -5.85 -6.57 30.60
N LEU A 372 -6.98 -7.21 30.31
CA LEU A 372 -8.23 -6.51 29.97
C LEU A 372 -8.79 -5.69 31.14
N ALA A 373 -8.50 -6.07 32.39
CA ALA A 373 -9.02 -5.38 33.56
C ALA A 373 -8.33 -4.04 33.83
N GLN A 374 -7.21 -3.73 33.15
CA GLN A 374 -6.42 -2.53 33.43
C GLN A 374 -7.04 -1.30 32.75
N PRO A 375 -7.58 -0.34 33.52
CA PRO A 375 -8.34 0.79 32.95
C PRO A 375 -7.44 1.91 32.42
N ASN A 376 -6.14 1.89 32.67
CA ASN A 376 -5.20 2.92 32.21
C ASN A 376 -3.77 2.37 32.11
N GLY A 377 -2.87 3.14 31.47
CA GLY A 377 -1.48 2.75 31.29
C GLY A 377 -0.67 2.55 32.58
N LYS A 378 -0.97 3.29 33.65
CA LYS A 378 -0.27 3.15 34.95
C LYS A 378 -0.66 1.86 35.65
N ALA A 379 -1.97 1.55 35.70
CA ALA A 379 -2.48 0.29 36.24
C ALA A 379 -1.92 -0.91 35.45
N ALA A 380 -1.88 -0.80 34.11
CA ALA A 380 -1.28 -1.81 33.26
C ALA A 380 0.22 -2.03 33.54
N GLU A 381 1.00 -0.95 33.67
CA GLU A 381 2.42 -1.06 34.01
C GLU A 381 2.63 -1.69 35.39
N ALA A 382 1.82 -1.32 36.39
CA ALA A 382 1.84 -1.92 37.73
C ALA A 382 1.49 -3.42 37.71
N ALA A 383 0.61 -3.84 36.79
CA ALA A 383 0.27 -5.24 36.54
C ALA A 383 1.32 -5.99 35.69
N GLY A 384 2.39 -5.32 35.25
CA GLY A 384 3.44 -5.93 34.43
C GLY A 384 3.10 -6.00 32.94
N GLU A 385 2.06 -5.31 32.48
CA GLU A 385 1.63 -5.31 31.08
C GLU A 385 2.44 -4.38 30.18
N ALA A 386 2.51 -4.72 28.89
CA ALA A 386 3.22 -3.95 27.87
C ALA A 386 2.33 -2.96 27.10
N GLY A 387 1.01 -2.98 27.35
CA GLY A 387 0.00 -2.10 26.76
C GLY A 387 -1.31 -2.17 27.56
N TRP A 388 -2.37 -1.52 27.09
CA TRP A 388 -3.68 -1.53 27.75
C TRP A 388 -4.82 -1.27 26.76
N CYS A 389 -6.07 -1.43 27.20
CA CYS A 389 -7.27 -1.23 26.37
C CYS A 389 -8.43 -0.63 27.17
N ASN A 390 -9.52 -0.29 26.50
CA ASN A 390 -10.71 0.33 27.11
C ASN A 390 -11.81 -0.66 27.53
N ALA A 391 -11.49 -1.94 27.75
CA ALA A 391 -12.46 -3.00 28.00
C ALA A 391 -13.41 -2.73 29.19
N THR A 392 -12.93 -2.03 30.22
CA THR A 392 -13.64 -1.71 31.46
C THR A 392 -14.44 -0.41 31.40
N HIS A 393 -14.31 0.37 30.32
CA HIS A 393 -14.94 1.70 30.22
C HIS A 393 -16.45 1.57 29.99
N LEU A 394 -17.22 2.43 30.65
CA LEU A 394 -18.68 2.44 30.57
C LEU A 394 -19.16 3.19 29.33
N VAL A 395 -20.01 2.53 28.54
CA VAL A 395 -20.69 3.08 27.37
C VAL A 395 -22.15 3.30 27.71
N VAL A 396 -22.68 4.48 27.37
CA VAL A 396 -24.10 4.81 27.54
C VAL A 396 -24.93 4.07 26.49
N VAL A 397 -25.82 3.19 26.96
CA VAL A 397 -26.71 2.36 26.12
C VAL A 397 -28.18 2.75 26.26
N GLN A 398 -28.46 3.81 27.03
CA GLN A 398 -29.82 4.31 27.22
C GLN A 398 -30.37 4.92 25.93
N LYS A 399 -31.43 4.30 25.40
CA LYS A 399 -32.11 4.77 24.18
C LYS A 399 -32.62 6.20 24.35
N GLY A 400 -32.34 7.05 23.35
CA GLY A 400 -32.79 8.45 23.34
C GLY A 400 -31.98 9.38 24.24
N HIS A 401 -30.99 8.87 24.97
CA HIS A 401 -30.06 9.71 25.71
C HIS A 401 -29.18 10.51 24.73
N PRO A 402 -28.89 11.81 24.97
CA PRO A 402 -28.08 12.63 24.06
C PRO A 402 -26.67 12.08 23.80
N ARG A 403 -26.17 11.27 24.72
CA ARG A 403 -24.87 10.57 24.66
C ARG A 403 -24.98 9.07 24.35
N GLU A 404 -26.12 8.59 23.85
CA GLU A 404 -26.25 7.18 23.42
C GLU A 404 -25.10 6.79 22.48
N GLY A 405 -24.42 5.67 22.78
CA GLY A 405 -23.24 5.19 22.04
C GLY A 405 -21.93 5.91 22.37
N ARG A 406 -21.92 6.82 23.36
CA ARG A 406 -20.68 7.45 23.85
C ARG A 406 -20.24 6.83 25.17
N MET A 407 -18.94 6.90 25.43
CA MET A 407 -18.41 6.55 26.73
C MET A 407 -18.80 7.60 27.77
N LEU A 408 -19.17 7.12 28.94
CA LEU A 408 -19.46 7.94 30.11
C LEU A 408 -18.18 8.63 30.58
N ARG A 409 -18.27 9.92 30.87
CA ARG A 409 -17.13 10.78 31.24
C ARG A 409 -17.25 11.31 32.66
N ALA A 410 -16.14 11.73 33.24
CA ALA A 410 -16.10 12.33 34.57
C ALA A 410 -17.01 13.57 34.66
N SER A 411 -17.06 14.37 33.60
CA SER A 411 -18.00 15.50 33.51
C SER A 411 -19.48 15.08 33.53
N ASP A 412 -19.84 13.92 32.97
CA ASP A 412 -21.20 13.36 33.05
C ASP A 412 -21.56 13.00 34.51
N MET A 413 -20.56 12.66 35.32
CA MET A 413 -20.71 12.37 36.75
C MET A 413 -20.67 13.61 37.65
N GLY A 414 -20.44 14.80 37.06
CA GLY A 414 -20.20 16.03 37.82
C GLY A 414 -18.85 16.05 38.54
N TRP A 415 -17.89 15.22 38.12
CA TRP A 415 -16.56 15.16 38.72
C TRP A 415 -15.59 16.11 38.05
N GLY A 416 -14.86 16.88 38.86
CA GLY A 416 -13.87 17.85 38.40
C GLY A 416 -14.50 19.11 37.79
N ALA A 417 -13.78 20.23 37.88
CA ALA A 417 -14.16 21.48 37.22
C ALA A 417 -13.48 21.56 35.85
N LEU A 418 -14.10 20.99 34.83
CA LEU A 418 -13.69 21.19 33.43
C LEU A 418 -14.45 22.34 32.81
N ALA A 419 -13.74 23.22 32.10
CA ALA A 419 -14.38 24.21 31.24
C ALA A 419 -15.22 23.49 30.17
N GLU A 420 -16.32 24.12 29.72
CA GLU A 420 -17.24 23.50 28.76
C GLU A 420 -16.53 23.04 27.47
N ALA A 421 -15.52 23.79 27.01
CA ALA A 421 -14.72 23.46 25.84
C ALA A 421 -13.85 22.18 26.00
N ASP A 422 -13.60 21.76 27.24
CA ASP A 422 -12.75 20.61 27.57
C ASP A 422 -13.54 19.34 27.87
N ARG A 423 -14.86 19.47 28.04
CA ARG A 423 -15.75 18.34 28.25
C ARG A 423 -15.67 17.40 27.06
N PHE A 424 -15.64 16.10 27.38
CA PHE A 424 -15.56 15.00 26.42
C PHE A 424 -14.28 14.99 25.56
N GLY A 425 -13.32 15.85 25.88
CA GLY A 425 -11.98 15.86 25.30
C GLY A 425 -11.03 14.89 26.01
N GLU A 426 -9.74 14.98 25.67
CA GLU A 426 -8.69 14.11 26.24
C GLU A 426 -8.48 14.33 27.75
N ARG A 427 -8.82 15.52 28.27
CA ARG A 427 -8.73 15.86 29.70
C ARG A 427 -9.89 15.35 30.53
N ASP A 428 -10.96 14.91 29.89
CA ASP A 428 -12.16 14.41 30.55
C ASP A 428 -12.05 12.90 30.72
N ALA A 429 -11.74 12.48 31.94
CA ALA A 429 -11.52 11.07 32.26
C ALA A 429 -12.75 10.23 31.91
N PHE A 430 -12.51 9.00 31.46
CA PHE A 430 -13.57 8.01 31.31
C PHE A 430 -14.01 7.45 32.66
N VAL A 431 -15.23 6.93 32.72
CA VAL A 431 -15.77 6.29 33.92
C VAL A 431 -15.68 4.76 33.79
N VAL A 432 -15.22 4.14 34.87
CA VAL A 432 -15.13 2.69 35.09
C VAL A 432 -15.77 2.35 36.43
N LEU A 433 -15.86 1.06 36.79
CA LEU A 433 -16.32 0.64 38.12
C LEU A 433 -15.17 0.01 38.92
N ASP A 434 -15.03 0.45 40.18
CA ASP A 434 -14.06 -0.10 41.13
C ASP A 434 -14.42 -1.55 41.50
N PRO A 435 -13.48 -2.51 41.46
CA PRO A 435 -13.72 -3.87 41.96
C PRO A 435 -14.13 -3.89 43.45
N ALA A 436 -13.68 -2.92 44.25
CA ALA A 436 -14.05 -2.77 45.65
C ALA A 436 -15.42 -2.07 45.79
N GLY A 437 -16.49 -2.84 45.58
CA GLY A 437 -17.86 -2.39 45.84
C GLY A 437 -18.63 -1.81 44.65
N GLY A 438 -18.06 -1.85 43.44
CA GLY A 438 -18.77 -1.53 42.19
C GLY A 438 -19.11 -0.07 42.00
N GLN A 439 -18.47 0.83 42.75
CA GLN A 439 -18.72 2.27 42.64
C GLN A 439 -18.07 2.85 41.38
N PRO A 440 -18.73 3.81 40.70
CA PRO A 440 -18.12 4.55 39.61
C PRO A 440 -16.83 5.26 40.05
N ALA A 441 -15.79 5.17 39.23
CA ALA A 441 -14.53 5.87 39.43
C ALA A 441 -13.98 6.41 38.10
N ALA A 442 -13.14 7.45 38.18
CA ALA A 442 -12.38 7.93 37.04
C ALA A 442 -11.30 6.91 36.66
N HIS A 443 -11.23 6.53 35.39
CA HIS A 443 -10.36 5.45 34.90
C HIS A 443 -8.87 5.68 35.21
N ASP A 444 -8.41 6.92 35.23
CA ASP A 444 -7.03 7.36 35.42
C ASP A 444 -6.67 7.61 36.90
N ALA A 445 -7.66 7.59 37.79
CA ALA A 445 -7.46 7.63 39.24
C ALA A 445 -7.17 6.24 39.84
N LEU A 446 -7.54 5.16 39.14
CA LEU A 446 -7.30 3.79 39.61
C LEU A 446 -5.83 3.38 39.39
N ALA A 447 -5.24 2.80 40.43
CA ALA A 447 -3.89 2.21 40.40
C ALA A 447 -3.89 0.70 40.10
N GLY A 448 -5.07 0.09 39.95
CA GLY A 448 -5.26 -1.35 39.76
C GLY A 448 -6.43 -1.68 38.85
N PRO A 449 -6.92 -2.94 38.86
CA PRO A 449 -7.94 -3.40 37.94
C PRO A 449 -9.30 -2.72 38.15
N ALA A 450 -10.14 -2.71 37.11
CA ALA A 450 -11.54 -2.30 37.14
C ALA A 450 -12.46 -3.48 36.76
N ILE A 451 -13.77 -3.35 37.02
CA ILE A 451 -14.76 -4.38 36.67
C ILE A 451 -14.83 -4.55 35.14
N LEU A 452 -14.65 -5.79 34.69
CA LEU A 452 -14.68 -6.17 33.27
C LEU A 452 -16.08 -6.24 32.68
N PHE A 453 -17.02 -6.83 33.43
CA PHE A 453 -18.37 -7.11 32.94
C PHE A 453 -19.40 -6.39 33.80
N HIS A 454 -20.08 -5.41 33.20
CA HIS A 454 -21.23 -4.76 33.80
C HIS A 454 -22.30 -4.48 32.73
N ALA A 455 -23.56 -4.65 33.13
CA ALA A 455 -24.74 -4.16 32.44
C ALA A 455 -25.76 -3.73 33.49
N GLY A 456 -26.04 -2.44 33.57
CA GLY A 456 -26.86 -1.87 34.64
C GLY A 456 -27.04 -0.38 34.46
N SER A 457 -27.32 0.31 35.56
CA SER A 457 -27.41 1.77 35.60
C SER A 457 -26.38 2.35 36.55
N VAL A 458 -25.97 3.58 36.26
CA VAL A 458 -25.12 4.39 37.12
C VAL A 458 -25.83 5.70 37.42
N ALA A 459 -25.85 6.09 38.70
CA ALA A 459 -26.37 7.38 39.15
C ALA A 459 -25.48 8.53 38.66
N THR A 460 -26.07 9.48 37.93
CA THR A 460 -25.43 10.74 37.54
C THR A 460 -26.21 11.93 38.13
N PRO A 461 -25.64 13.15 38.15
CA PRO A 461 -26.41 14.35 38.52
C PRO A 461 -27.67 14.57 37.65
N GLY A 462 -27.69 14.03 36.42
CA GLY A 462 -28.85 14.07 35.52
C GLY A 462 -29.84 12.92 35.70
N GLY A 463 -29.65 12.04 36.69
CA GLY A 463 -30.44 10.84 36.94
C GLY A 463 -29.70 9.54 36.64
N GLU A 464 -30.41 8.42 36.77
CA GLU A 464 -29.89 7.10 36.43
C GLU A 464 -29.67 6.95 34.92
N VAL A 465 -28.46 6.53 34.53
CA VAL A 465 -28.08 6.30 33.13
C VAL A 465 -27.75 4.84 32.91
N ALA A 466 -28.41 4.20 31.93
CA ALA A 466 -28.14 2.81 31.58
C ALA A 466 -26.80 2.70 30.84
N VAL A 467 -25.91 1.85 31.36
CA VAL A 467 -24.53 1.68 30.89
C VAL A 467 -24.13 0.21 30.81
N LYS A 468 -23.14 -0.08 29.95
CA LYS A 468 -22.44 -1.36 29.89
C LYS A 468 -20.95 -1.13 29.77
N THR A 469 -20.12 -2.05 30.27
CA THR A 469 -18.69 -2.02 29.94
C THR A 469 -18.49 -2.33 28.46
N ALA A 470 -17.43 -1.77 27.85
CA ALA A 470 -17.06 -2.06 26.47
C ALA A 470 -16.92 -3.57 26.20
N LEU A 471 -16.36 -4.32 27.14
CA LEU A 471 -16.22 -5.78 27.00
C LEU A 471 -17.57 -6.52 27.06
N THR A 472 -18.52 -6.05 27.86
CA THR A 472 -19.89 -6.61 27.85
C THR A 472 -20.53 -6.43 26.48
N LEU A 473 -20.39 -5.26 25.85
CA LEU A 473 -20.92 -5.01 24.50
C LEU A 473 -20.29 -5.96 23.47
N LEU A 474 -18.97 -6.15 23.50
CA LEU A 474 -18.30 -7.09 22.59
C LEU A 474 -18.76 -8.53 22.84
N ARG A 475 -18.92 -8.92 24.10
CA ARG A 475 -19.43 -10.26 24.46
C ARG A 475 -20.84 -10.46 23.94
N GLU A 476 -21.75 -9.52 24.15
CA GLU A 476 -23.12 -9.59 23.63
C GLU A 476 -23.13 -9.72 22.11
N GLU A 477 -22.34 -8.93 21.40
CA GLU A 477 -22.20 -9.01 19.94
C GLU A 477 -21.70 -10.39 19.49
N ALA A 478 -20.67 -10.94 20.14
CA ALA A 478 -20.15 -12.28 19.85
C ALA A 478 -21.16 -13.40 20.15
N MET A 479 -22.10 -13.19 21.07
CA MET A 479 -23.13 -14.17 21.41
C MET A 479 -24.36 -14.12 20.49
N THR A 480 -24.49 -13.10 19.63
CA THR A 480 -25.63 -12.98 18.68
C THR A 480 -25.72 -14.13 17.68
N ARG A 481 -24.61 -14.82 17.42
CA ARG A 481 -24.52 -15.98 16.53
C ARG A 481 -23.79 -17.11 17.23
N ASP A 482 -24.30 -18.33 17.12
CA ASP A 482 -23.60 -19.50 17.62
C ASP A 482 -22.44 -19.91 16.69
N LEU A 483 -21.57 -20.80 17.19
CA LEU A 483 -20.40 -21.23 16.44
C LEU A 483 -20.77 -21.97 15.15
N ALA A 484 -21.91 -22.68 15.14
CA ALA A 484 -22.41 -23.39 13.96
C ALA A 484 -22.88 -22.41 12.86
N ALA A 485 -23.53 -21.32 13.22
CA ALA A 485 -23.91 -20.25 12.31
C ALA A 485 -22.69 -19.54 11.72
N CYS A 486 -21.69 -19.23 12.55
CA CYS A 486 -20.41 -18.67 12.08
C CYS A 486 -19.73 -19.61 11.08
N ALA A 487 -19.62 -20.90 11.42
CA ALA A 487 -19.10 -21.94 10.53
C ALA A 487 -19.88 -22.05 9.21
N GLY A 488 -21.21 -22.02 9.28
CA GLY A 488 -22.09 -22.06 8.13
C GLY A 488 -21.93 -20.87 7.19
N ILE A 489 -21.63 -19.68 7.71
CA ILE A 489 -21.36 -18.47 6.93
C ILE A 489 -20.00 -18.58 6.23
N CYS A 490 -18.93 -18.85 6.98
CA CYS A 490 -17.57 -18.80 6.45
C CYS A 490 -17.12 -20.06 5.71
N GLY A 491 -17.88 -21.15 5.85
CA GLY A 491 -17.56 -22.45 5.25
C GLY A 491 -16.44 -23.21 5.95
N VAL A 492 -16.00 -22.77 7.14
CA VAL A 492 -15.02 -23.47 7.97
C VAL A 492 -15.76 -24.27 9.04
N PRO A 493 -15.50 -25.58 9.21
CA PRO A 493 -16.15 -26.38 10.24
C PRO A 493 -16.00 -25.82 11.67
N ALA A 494 -17.05 -25.95 12.49
CA ALA A 494 -17.09 -25.37 13.83
C ALA A 494 -16.01 -25.96 14.76
N ASP A 495 -15.71 -27.24 14.63
CA ASP A 495 -14.65 -27.93 15.36
C ASP A 495 -13.24 -27.44 14.95
N VAL A 496 -13.04 -27.11 13.68
CA VAL A 496 -11.80 -26.48 13.19
C VAL A 496 -11.64 -25.07 13.78
N ILE A 497 -12.71 -24.26 13.80
CA ILE A 497 -12.67 -22.92 14.43
C ILE A 497 -12.33 -23.05 15.93
N ALA A 498 -13.00 -23.95 16.64
CA ALA A 498 -12.77 -24.19 18.06
C ALA A 498 -11.35 -24.73 18.35
N GLY A 499 -10.86 -25.67 17.53
CA GLY A 499 -9.52 -26.23 17.64
C GLY A 499 -8.44 -25.16 17.45
N LEU A 500 -8.60 -24.32 16.43
CA LEU A 500 -7.69 -23.21 16.17
C LEU A 500 -7.73 -22.15 17.28
N ALA A 501 -8.92 -21.82 17.80
CA ALA A 501 -9.05 -20.90 18.93
C ALA A 501 -8.35 -21.45 20.19
N ARG A 502 -8.48 -22.76 20.44
CA ARG A 502 -7.81 -23.44 21.56
C ARG A 502 -6.29 -23.38 21.44
N GLU A 503 -5.76 -23.70 20.26
CA GLU A 503 -4.32 -23.67 19.97
C GLU A 503 -3.79 -22.23 20.06
N LEU A 504 -4.44 -21.28 19.38
CA LEU A 504 -4.06 -19.87 19.44
C LEU A 504 -3.95 -19.37 20.88
N THR A 505 -4.94 -19.68 21.71
CA THR A 505 -4.99 -19.20 23.10
C THR A 505 -4.10 -19.99 24.06
N SER A 506 -3.48 -21.11 23.69
CA SER A 506 -2.53 -21.81 24.57
C SER A 506 -1.15 -21.18 24.60
N HIS A 507 -0.81 -20.34 23.61
CA HIS A 507 0.47 -19.63 23.54
C HIS A 507 0.46 -18.25 24.22
N GLY A 508 -0.69 -17.78 24.69
CA GLY A 508 -0.85 -16.49 25.35
C GLY A 508 -0.25 -15.33 24.53
N LYS A 509 0.68 -14.58 25.14
CA LYS A 509 1.28 -13.37 24.56
C LYS A 509 2.30 -13.62 23.46
N LYS A 510 2.64 -14.89 23.18
CA LYS A 510 3.48 -15.31 22.04
C LYS A 510 2.68 -15.83 20.85
N ALA A 511 1.37 -15.68 20.91
CA ALA A 511 0.46 -15.94 19.80
C ALA A 511 0.01 -14.62 19.17
N ALA A 512 -0.28 -14.61 17.87
CA ALA A 512 -0.84 -13.45 17.18
C ALA A 512 -1.77 -13.82 16.03
N VAL A 513 -2.68 -12.90 15.69
CA VAL A 513 -3.41 -12.94 14.41
C VAL A 513 -3.02 -11.76 13.54
N ASN A 514 -2.93 -11.97 12.23
CA ASN A 514 -2.50 -10.95 11.28
C ASN A 514 -3.35 -10.99 10.01
N SER A 515 -3.60 -9.82 9.44
CA SER A 515 -4.39 -9.63 8.22
C SER A 515 -3.82 -8.47 7.38
N HIS A 516 -4.23 -8.39 6.10
CA HIS A 516 -3.93 -7.26 5.22
C HIS A 516 -4.87 -7.18 4.00
N GLY A 517 -4.39 -7.51 2.79
CA GLY A 517 -5.06 -7.20 1.52
C GLY A 517 -6.29 -8.04 1.17
N GLY A 518 -6.49 -9.20 1.81
CA GLY A 518 -7.70 -10.00 1.67
C GLY A 518 -8.95 -9.31 2.23
N MET A 519 -8.77 -8.25 3.03
CA MET A 519 -9.86 -7.45 3.58
C MET A 519 -10.52 -6.51 2.57
N MET A 520 -10.09 -6.48 1.29
CA MET A 520 -10.72 -5.66 0.25
C MET A 520 -12.02 -6.31 -0.27
N SER A 521 -12.98 -6.53 0.63
CA SER A 521 -14.30 -7.15 0.40
C SER A 521 -15.43 -6.19 0.78
N GLY A 522 -16.69 -6.55 0.51
CA GLY A 522 -17.86 -5.76 0.89
C GLY A 522 -18.10 -5.61 2.41
N SER A 523 -17.34 -6.33 3.23
CA SER A 523 -17.37 -6.29 4.71
C SER A 523 -15.98 -6.05 5.31
N GLY A 524 -15.06 -5.52 4.50
CA GLY A 524 -13.65 -5.39 4.80
C GLY A 524 -13.32 -4.68 6.10
N PHE A 525 -14.04 -3.59 6.41
CA PHE A 525 -13.85 -2.84 7.66
C PHE A 525 -14.06 -3.71 8.89
N TYR A 526 -15.21 -4.39 8.97
CA TYR A 526 -15.59 -5.20 10.13
C TYR A 526 -14.83 -6.52 10.21
N ASN A 527 -14.47 -7.10 9.06
CA ASN A 527 -13.55 -8.24 9.02
C ASN A 527 -12.22 -7.89 9.68
N ALA A 528 -11.63 -6.74 9.32
CA ALA A 528 -10.38 -6.28 9.91
C ALA A 528 -10.53 -5.89 11.40
N PHE A 529 -11.62 -5.22 11.78
CA PHE A 529 -11.90 -4.90 13.18
C PHE A 529 -11.97 -6.19 14.02
N ALA A 530 -12.72 -7.20 13.58
CA ALA A 530 -12.84 -8.47 14.29
C ALA A 530 -11.51 -9.23 14.42
N VAL A 531 -10.73 -9.32 13.33
CA VAL A 531 -9.42 -9.97 13.38
C VAL A 531 -8.48 -9.25 14.35
N VAL A 532 -8.36 -7.93 14.26
CA VAL A 532 -7.41 -7.19 15.11
C VAL A 532 -7.83 -7.22 16.58
N THR A 533 -9.13 -7.26 16.89
CA THR A 533 -9.65 -7.39 18.27
C THR A 533 -9.20 -8.67 18.97
N ILE A 534 -8.97 -9.77 18.26
CA ILE A 534 -8.44 -11.01 18.89
C ILE A 534 -7.07 -10.76 19.55
N ASN A 535 -6.20 -9.95 18.94
CA ASN A 535 -4.92 -9.59 19.55
C ASN A 535 -5.09 -8.80 20.86
N THR A 536 -6.10 -7.93 20.92
CA THR A 536 -6.48 -7.22 22.15
C THR A 536 -6.92 -8.20 23.23
N LEU A 537 -7.72 -9.21 22.89
CA LEU A 537 -8.18 -10.23 23.84
C LEU A 537 -7.05 -11.16 24.33
N LEU A 538 -5.98 -11.31 23.56
CA LEU A 538 -4.76 -12.04 23.94
C LEU A 538 -3.79 -11.20 24.79
N GLY A 539 -3.95 -9.88 24.86
CA GLY A 539 -3.02 -8.99 25.58
C GLY A 539 -1.60 -8.98 24.99
N ASN A 540 -1.44 -9.28 23.70
CA ASN A 540 -0.13 -9.58 23.09
C ASN A 540 0.61 -8.37 22.50
N LEU A 541 0.01 -7.18 22.48
CA LEU A 541 0.63 -6.00 21.89
C LEU A 541 1.87 -5.57 22.68
N ASN A 542 2.93 -5.20 21.97
CA ASN A 542 4.24 -4.78 22.48
C ASN A 542 5.08 -5.89 23.14
N TRP A 543 4.61 -7.13 23.17
CA TRP A 543 5.38 -8.27 23.69
C TRP A 543 6.26 -8.89 22.59
N LYS A 544 7.44 -9.36 22.97
CA LYS A 544 8.31 -10.20 22.14
C LYS A 544 7.58 -11.52 21.82
N GLY A 545 7.49 -11.84 20.53
CA GLY A 545 6.65 -12.93 20.00
C GLY A 545 5.16 -12.61 19.88
N GLY A 546 4.70 -11.45 20.37
CA GLY A 546 3.34 -10.96 20.21
C GLY A 546 3.18 -10.09 18.96
N THR A 547 2.37 -9.04 19.05
CA THR A 547 2.19 -8.06 17.96
C THR A 547 2.96 -6.76 18.21
N ILE A 548 3.56 -6.19 17.17
CA ILE A 548 4.34 -4.95 17.24
C ILE A 548 3.98 -3.99 16.10
N VAL A 549 3.89 -2.69 16.39
CA VAL A 549 3.69 -1.63 15.37
C VAL A 549 4.96 -1.38 14.55
N GLY A 550 6.14 -1.60 15.16
CA GLY A 550 7.46 -1.39 14.58
C GLY A 550 8.17 -0.14 15.10
N GLY A 551 9.47 -0.04 14.86
CA GLY A 551 10.32 1.04 15.38
C GLY A 551 10.08 2.41 14.75
N GLY A 552 9.44 2.45 13.58
CA GLY A 552 9.23 3.67 12.81
C GLY A 552 10.48 4.09 12.03
N ARG A 553 10.58 5.39 11.73
CA ARG A 553 11.65 5.96 10.88
C ARG A 553 12.51 6.98 11.60
N PHE A 554 13.72 7.21 11.07
CA PHE A 554 14.46 8.45 11.32
C PHE A 554 13.85 9.53 10.42
N PRO A 555 13.22 10.59 10.97
CA PRO A 555 12.38 11.49 10.19
C PRO A 555 13.22 12.39 9.26
N PRO A 556 12.96 12.39 7.93
CA PRO A 556 13.69 13.23 6.97
C PRO A 556 13.12 14.65 6.83
N ASP A 557 11.81 14.80 6.95
CA ASP A 557 10.98 15.78 6.25
C ASP A 557 10.18 16.72 7.18
N GLY A 558 10.42 16.63 8.48
CA GLY A 558 9.89 17.56 9.48
C GLY A 558 10.75 18.81 9.67
N ASP A 559 10.41 19.62 10.68
CA ASP A 559 11.36 20.57 11.23
C ASP A 559 12.39 19.79 12.06
N GLY A 560 13.48 19.43 11.39
CA GLY A 560 14.48 18.53 11.91
C GLY A 560 15.58 19.26 12.68
N PRO A 561 16.58 18.51 13.16
CA PRO A 561 17.65 19.05 13.99
C PRO A 561 18.62 19.97 13.24
N ARG A 562 18.59 20.01 11.90
CA ARG A 562 19.50 20.82 11.06
C ARG A 562 18.75 21.80 10.16
N TYR A 563 17.61 21.37 9.61
CA TYR A 563 16.84 22.14 8.65
C TYR A 563 15.33 22.05 8.91
N LYS A 564 14.64 23.18 8.75
CA LYS A 564 13.18 23.30 8.80
C LYS A 564 12.59 22.99 7.43
N LEU A 565 12.30 21.70 7.17
CA LEU A 565 11.73 21.27 5.89
C LEU A 565 10.20 21.34 5.84
N ALA A 566 9.53 21.33 7.00
CA ALA A 566 8.08 21.42 7.08
C ALA A 566 7.58 22.87 7.17
N SER A 567 8.31 23.74 7.86
CA SER A 567 7.95 25.15 8.05
C SER A 567 8.59 26.07 7.00
N PHE A 568 7.83 27.06 6.53
CA PHE A 568 8.34 28.12 5.64
C PHE A 568 7.41 29.35 5.63
N PRO A 569 7.94 30.56 5.36
CA PRO A 569 7.13 31.76 5.25
C PRO A 569 6.08 31.66 4.15
N GLY A 570 4.86 32.11 4.44
CA GLY A 570 3.74 32.06 3.50
C GLY A 570 3.09 30.68 3.35
N LYS A 571 3.47 29.69 4.17
CA LYS A 571 2.84 28.36 4.19
C LYS A 571 1.31 28.46 4.32
N VAL A 572 0.63 27.89 3.35
CA VAL A 572 -0.83 27.78 3.29
C VAL A 572 -1.28 26.63 4.20
N LYS A 573 -2.40 26.85 4.91
CA LYS A 573 -3.13 25.79 5.62
C LYS A 573 -4.40 25.49 4.80
N PRO A 574 -4.40 24.45 3.96
CA PRO A 574 -5.57 24.13 3.15
C PRO A 574 -6.73 23.71 4.06
N ALA A 575 -7.94 24.06 3.64
CA ALA A 575 -9.17 23.79 4.39
C ALA A 575 -10.33 23.47 3.43
N GLY A 576 -11.36 22.83 3.98
CA GLY A 576 -12.58 22.49 3.26
C GLY A 576 -12.90 21.00 3.34
N VAL A 577 -13.97 20.61 2.64
CA VAL A 577 -14.37 19.20 2.48
C VAL A 577 -13.48 18.53 1.43
N PRO A 578 -12.80 17.40 1.72
CA PRO A 578 -12.03 16.67 0.72
C PRO A 578 -12.96 15.96 -0.28
N LEU A 579 -12.52 15.81 -1.54
CA LEU A 579 -13.27 15.12 -2.60
C LEU A 579 -13.74 13.70 -2.23
N GLY A 580 -12.99 13.03 -1.33
CA GLY A 580 -13.31 11.68 -0.86
C GLY A 580 -14.43 11.61 0.19
N ARG A 581 -14.98 12.76 0.62
CA ARG A 581 -16.05 12.84 1.64
C ARG A 581 -15.70 12.15 2.96
N ASN A 582 -14.43 12.22 3.34
CA ASN A 582 -13.89 11.63 4.57
C ASN A 582 -14.12 12.48 5.82
N VAL A 583 -15.32 13.06 5.95
CA VAL A 583 -15.73 13.92 7.06
C VAL A 583 -17.19 13.64 7.41
N PRO A 584 -17.67 14.01 8.61
CA PRO A 584 -19.06 13.76 8.99
C PRO A 584 -20.06 14.53 8.11
N TYR A 585 -21.02 13.81 7.51
CA TYR A 585 -22.09 14.38 6.68
C TYR A 585 -22.95 15.38 7.46
N GLU A 586 -23.17 15.12 8.75
CA GLU A 586 -24.01 15.92 9.64
C GLU A 586 -23.46 17.33 9.89
N LYS A 587 -22.24 17.61 9.44
CA LYS A 587 -21.60 18.94 9.49
C LYS A 587 -21.72 19.74 8.18
N THR A 588 -22.41 19.22 7.17
CA THR A 588 -22.51 19.84 5.83
C THR A 588 -23.73 20.74 5.68
N ALA A 589 -23.65 21.70 4.76
CA ALA A 589 -24.80 22.50 4.32
C ALA A 589 -25.91 21.62 3.73
N GLU A 590 -25.55 20.54 3.03
CA GLU A 590 -26.50 19.56 2.50
C GLU A 590 -27.34 18.92 3.61
N PHE A 591 -26.71 18.43 4.69
CA PHE A 591 -27.43 17.89 5.84
C PHE A 591 -28.29 18.95 6.52
N LYS A 592 -27.77 20.18 6.70
CA LYS A 592 -28.52 21.28 7.30
C LYS A 592 -29.79 21.59 6.51
N ALA A 593 -29.69 21.64 5.18
CA ALA A 593 -30.82 21.85 4.28
C ALA A 593 -31.81 20.68 4.33
N GLY A 594 -31.32 19.43 4.24
CA GLY A 594 -32.14 18.23 4.35
C GLY A 594 -32.89 18.15 5.67
N LYS A 595 -32.22 18.45 6.79
CA LYS A 595 -32.83 18.50 8.13
C LYS A 595 -33.93 19.56 8.22
N ALA A 596 -33.71 20.76 7.67
CA ALA A 596 -34.73 21.82 7.63
C ALA A 596 -35.95 21.41 6.79
N ALA A 597 -35.76 20.60 5.75
CA ALA A 597 -36.82 20.04 4.92
C ALA A 597 -37.47 18.76 5.49
N GLY A 598 -37.10 18.32 6.69
CA GLY A 598 -37.61 17.09 7.30
C GLY A 598 -37.08 15.79 6.66
N ARG A 599 -36.05 15.87 5.81
CA ARG A 599 -35.41 14.76 5.10
C ARG A 599 -33.89 14.82 5.29
N PRO A 600 -33.37 14.55 6.49
CA PRO A 600 -31.94 14.63 6.79
C PRO A 600 -31.10 13.54 6.10
N TYR A 601 -31.72 12.51 5.53
CA TYR A 601 -31.10 11.41 4.77
C TYR A 601 -32.03 11.02 3.61
N PRO A 602 -31.53 10.39 2.52
CA PRO A 602 -30.12 10.13 2.22
C PRO A 602 -29.37 11.40 1.76
N ALA A 603 -28.05 11.39 1.93
CA ALA A 603 -27.15 12.29 1.21
C ALA A 603 -27.11 11.95 -0.29
N ALA A 604 -26.65 12.88 -1.13
CA ALA A 604 -26.53 12.67 -2.58
C ALA A 604 -25.53 11.56 -2.95
N ALA A 605 -24.48 11.36 -2.15
CA ALA A 605 -23.61 10.19 -2.22
C ALA A 605 -23.07 9.82 -0.83
N PRO A 606 -22.50 8.61 -0.64
CA PRO A 606 -21.98 8.19 0.65
C PRO A 606 -20.82 9.05 1.18
N TRP A 607 -20.81 9.29 2.50
CA TRP A 607 -19.76 9.96 3.25
C TRP A 607 -19.11 8.98 4.24
N TYR A 608 -17.79 9.07 4.41
CA TYR A 608 -16.98 8.07 5.10
C TYR A 608 -16.07 8.70 6.17
N PRO A 609 -16.62 9.15 7.31
CA PRO A 609 -15.89 9.92 8.32
C PRO A 609 -14.76 9.15 9.01
N THR A 610 -14.77 7.81 8.93
CA THR A 610 -13.78 6.92 9.55
C THR A 610 -12.73 6.39 8.56
N ALA A 611 -12.87 6.73 7.28
CA ALA A 611 -12.06 6.18 6.19
C ALA A 611 -10.81 7.04 5.89
N PRO A 612 -9.77 6.45 5.26
CA PRO A 612 -8.63 7.21 4.73
C PRO A 612 -9.05 8.02 3.50
N GLY A 613 -8.12 8.76 2.89
CA GLY A 613 -8.36 9.35 1.57
C GLY A 613 -8.80 8.31 0.52
N LEU A 614 -9.88 8.61 -0.20
CA LEU A 614 -10.57 7.67 -1.08
C LEU A 614 -10.43 8.00 -2.56
N THR A 615 -9.42 7.45 -3.23
CA THR A 615 -9.33 7.56 -4.70
C THR A 615 -10.55 6.98 -5.41
N THR A 616 -11.22 5.98 -4.82
CA THR A 616 -12.47 5.39 -5.32
C THR A 616 -13.57 6.43 -5.45
N GLU A 617 -13.73 7.25 -4.42
CA GLU A 617 -14.75 8.31 -4.35
C GLU A 617 -14.34 9.59 -5.07
N TRP A 618 -13.03 9.83 -5.23
CA TRP A 618 -12.53 10.87 -6.14
C TRP A 618 -12.87 10.53 -7.58
N MET A 619 -12.64 9.29 -8.03
CA MET A 619 -12.95 8.89 -9.40
C MET A 619 -14.47 8.83 -9.62
N SER A 620 -15.21 8.15 -8.73
CA SER A 620 -16.65 7.91 -8.91
C SER A 620 -17.54 9.11 -8.59
N GLY A 621 -17.14 9.97 -7.64
CA GLY A 621 -17.92 11.15 -7.24
C GLY A 621 -17.31 12.44 -7.76
N GLY A 622 -16.06 12.72 -7.38
CA GLY A 622 -15.41 13.99 -7.67
C GLY A 622 -15.18 14.25 -9.17
N ILE A 623 -14.66 13.25 -9.89
CA ILE A 623 -14.28 13.35 -11.30
C ILE A 623 -15.45 12.95 -12.21
N ALA A 624 -16.10 11.80 -11.95
CA ALA A 624 -17.22 11.35 -12.76
C ALA A 624 -18.44 12.29 -12.66
N GLU A 625 -18.88 12.57 -11.43
CA GLU A 625 -20.16 13.26 -11.14
C GLU A 625 -20.00 14.73 -10.73
N GLY A 626 -18.79 15.19 -10.42
CA GLY A 626 -18.57 16.55 -9.91
C GLY A 626 -19.09 16.77 -8.48
N TYR A 627 -19.22 15.72 -7.67
CA TYR A 627 -19.70 15.78 -6.29
C TYR A 627 -18.58 15.44 -5.29
N PRO A 628 -18.38 16.22 -4.20
CA PRO A 628 -19.19 17.36 -3.76
C PRO A 628 -18.96 18.66 -4.56
N TYR A 629 -17.95 18.69 -5.43
CA TYR A 629 -17.68 19.78 -6.36
C TYR A 629 -16.82 19.29 -7.55
N PRO A 630 -16.86 19.98 -8.70
CA PRO A 630 -16.12 19.55 -9.89
C PRO A 630 -14.62 19.84 -9.79
N VAL A 631 -13.82 18.90 -10.31
CA VAL A 631 -12.37 19.04 -10.50
C VAL A 631 -12.09 19.75 -11.82
N LYS A 632 -11.25 20.78 -11.80
CA LYS A 632 -10.84 21.55 -12.98
C LYS A 632 -9.45 21.17 -13.51
N ALA A 633 -8.57 20.72 -12.62
CA ALA A 633 -7.25 20.20 -12.99
C ALA A 633 -6.89 18.97 -12.16
N LEU A 634 -6.41 17.92 -12.82
CA LEU A 634 -5.95 16.68 -12.20
C LEU A 634 -4.46 16.46 -12.49
N LEU A 635 -3.67 16.38 -11.42
CA LEU A 635 -2.28 15.93 -11.46
C LEU A 635 -2.23 14.44 -11.09
N LEU A 636 -1.65 13.63 -11.96
CA LEU A 636 -1.38 12.22 -11.72
C LEU A 636 0.12 12.07 -11.49
N TRP A 637 0.54 11.48 -10.37
CA TRP A 637 1.95 11.22 -10.09
C TRP A 637 2.19 9.74 -9.82
N ASN A 638 2.86 9.06 -10.76
CA ASN A 638 3.06 7.61 -10.72
C ASN A 638 1.77 6.85 -10.42
N ALA A 639 0.64 7.28 -10.99
CA ALA A 639 -0.71 6.84 -10.60
C ALA A 639 -1.45 6.20 -11.77
N ASN A 640 -2.15 5.10 -11.49
CA ASN A 640 -2.93 4.37 -12.49
C ASN A 640 -4.28 3.85 -11.93
N PRO A 641 -5.18 4.74 -11.47
CA PRO A 641 -6.47 4.35 -10.90
C PRO A 641 -7.39 3.59 -11.86
N VAL A 642 -7.33 3.85 -13.17
CA VAL A 642 -8.15 3.13 -14.17
C VAL A 642 -7.80 1.64 -14.19
N TYR A 643 -6.52 1.31 -14.15
CA TYR A 643 -6.06 -0.08 -14.02
C TYR A 643 -6.31 -0.64 -12.62
N GLY A 644 -6.07 0.17 -11.59
CA GLY A 644 -5.99 -0.28 -10.20
C GLY A 644 -7.34 -0.52 -9.50
N ILE A 645 -8.38 0.22 -9.87
CA ILE A 645 -9.71 0.14 -9.25
C ILE A 645 -10.57 -0.91 -9.97
N PRO A 646 -11.15 -1.90 -9.28
CA PRO A 646 -12.19 -2.77 -9.83
C PRO A 646 -13.34 -1.95 -10.42
N GLY A 647 -13.59 -2.11 -11.71
CA GLY A 647 -14.56 -1.35 -12.48
C GLY A 647 -14.06 0.00 -13.00
N GLY A 648 -12.77 0.30 -12.86
CA GLY A 648 -12.17 1.60 -13.19
C GLY A 648 -12.24 2.01 -14.65
N HIS A 649 -12.44 1.07 -15.59
CA HIS A 649 -12.67 1.36 -17.00
C HIS A 649 -13.91 2.25 -17.23
N ARG A 650 -14.87 2.26 -16.30
CA ARG A 650 -16.07 3.12 -16.37
C ARG A 650 -15.74 4.62 -16.29
N PHE A 651 -14.59 4.98 -15.73
CA PHE A 651 -14.17 6.37 -15.64
C PHE A 651 -13.59 6.91 -16.95
N LEU A 652 -13.32 6.05 -17.93
CA LEU A 652 -12.63 6.43 -19.17
C LEU A 652 -13.42 7.45 -20.00
N GLU A 653 -14.74 7.30 -20.08
CA GLU A 653 -15.60 8.24 -20.81
C GLU A 653 -15.46 9.66 -20.22
N ARG A 654 -15.46 9.79 -18.89
CA ARG A 654 -15.31 11.09 -18.24
C ARG A 654 -13.91 11.65 -18.32
N LEU A 655 -12.87 10.81 -18.24
CA LEU A 655 -11.48 11.25 -18.45
C LEU A 655 -11.26 11.73 -19.90
N ALA A 656 -11.95 11.13 -20.87
CA ALA A 656 -11.88 11.52 -22.26
C ALA A 656 -12.56 12.87 -22.55
N ASP A 657 -13.52 13.30 -21.73
CA ASP A 657 -14.24 14.55 -21.93
C ASP A 657 -13.48 15.78 -21.37
N PRO A 658 -12.93 16.66 -22.23
CA PRO A 658 -12.23 17.88 -21.79
C PRO A 658 -13.17 18.88 -21.09
N LYS A 659 -14.49 18.81 -21.28
CA LYS A 659 -15.44 19.67 -20.56
C LYS A 659 -15.68 19.21 -19.13
N ALA A 660 -15.54 17.91 -18.88
CA ALA A 660 -15.67 17.31 -17.56
C ALA A 660 -14.49 17.64 -16.66
N LEU A 661 -13.30 17.48 -17.23
CA LEU A 661 -12.03 17.65 -16.55
C LEU A 661 -11.10 18.43 -17.47
N PRO A 662 -11.10 19.77 -17.41
CA PRO A 662 -10.38 20.65 -18.35
C PRO A 662 -8.89 20.39 -18.52
N LEU A 663 -8.18 20.05 -17.44
CA LEU A 663 -6.73 19.84 -17.49
C LEU A 663 -6.32 18.53 -16.78
N VAL A 664 -5.52 17.70 -17.46
CA VAL A 664 -4.91 16.51 -16.89
C VAL A 664 -3.40 16.51 -17.17
N VAL A 665 -2.59 16.51 -16.12
CA VAL A 665 -1.13 16.45 -16.19
C VAL A 665 -0.65 15.18 -15.53
N ALA A 666 0.00 14.28 -16.28
CA ALA A 666 0.62 13.09 -15.74
C ALA A 666 2.12 13.29 -15.54
N ILE A 667 2.65 12.85 -14.39
CA ILE A 667 4.07 12.84 -14.05
C ILE A 667 4.42 11.36 -13.91
N ASP A 668 4.90 10.78 -15.00
CA ASP A 668 5.04 9.34 -15.17
C ASP A 668 6.26 9.01 -16.03
N PRO A 669 7.00 7.94 -15.69
CA PRO A 669 8.08 7.42 -16.53
C PRO A 669 7.58 6.61 -17.74
N PHE A 670 6.30 6.22 -17.76
CA PHE A 670 5.66 5.40 -18.80
C PHE A 670 4.22 5.85 -19.03
N ILE A 671 3.74 5.74 -20.27
CA ILE A 671 2.32 5.93 -20.57
C ILE A 671 1.55 4.70 -20.07
N ASN A 672 0.59 4.91 -19.17
CA ASN A 672 -0.23 3.89 -18.53
C ASN A 672 -1.72 4.09 -18.82
N GLU A 673 -2.59 3.17 -18.40
CA GLU A 673 -4.03 3.17 -18.70
C GLU A 673 -4.75 4.46 -18.27
N THR A 674 -4.23 5.17 -17.27
CA THR A 674 -4.78 6.47 -16.85
C THR A 674 -4.08 7.63 -17.57
N SER A 675 -2.74 7.64 -17.63
CA SER A 675 -2.00 8.74 -18.25
C SER A 675 -2.13 8.81 -19.78
N ALA A 676 -2.61 7.75 -20.43
CA ALA A 676 -3.01 7.78 -21.84
C ALA A 676 -4.14 8.79 -22.14
N TYR A 677 -4.87 9.23 -21.11
CA TYR A 677 -5.91 10.25 -21.19
C TYR A 677 -5.45 11.62 -20.68
N ALA A 678 -4.15 11.81 -20.40
CA ALA A 678 -3.61 13.09 -20.00
C ALA A 678 -3.51 14.07 -21.18
N ASP A 679 -3.48 15.37 -20.87
CA ASP A 679 -3.14 16.41 -21.84
C ASP A 679 -1.63 16.57 -21.98
N TYR A 680 -0.93 16.48 -20.85
CA TYR A 680 0.53 16.55 -20.77
C TYR A 680 1.11 15.36 -20.02
N ILE A 681 2.27 14.88 -20.46
CA ILE A 681 3.09 13.93 -19.71
C ILE A 681 4.44 14.57 -19.42
N VAL A 682 4.74 14.75 -18.14
CA VAL A 682 6.05 15.10 -17.60
C VAL A 682 6.84 13.81 -17.41
N PRO A 683 8.00 13.64 -18.05
CA PRO A 683 8.84 12.47 -17.82
C PRO A 683 9.32 12.46 -16.37
N ASP A 684 9.27 11.31 -15.70
CA ASP A 684 9.84 11.11 -14.35
C ASP A 684 10.94 10.03 -14.38
N THR A 685 11.73 9.96 -13.31
CA THR A 685 12.81 8.97 -13.16
C THR A 685 12.30 7.61 -12.71
N VAL A 686 13.12 6.57 -12.91
CA VAL A 686 12.81 5.21 -12.43
C VAL A 686 13.89 4.68 -11.50
N LEU A 687 13.47 3.95 -10.47
CA LEU A 687 14.33 3.13 -9.60
C LEU A 687 15.56 3.87 -9.05
N TYR A 688 16.69 3.62 -9.71
CA TYR A 688 18.07 3.91 -9.35
C TYR A 688 18.54 5.27 -9.89
N GLU A 689 17.64 5.99 -10.56
CA GLU A 689 17.81 7.38 -11.03
C GLU A 689 17.17 8.39 -10.06
N THR A 690 16.46 7.92 -9.02
CA THR A 690 15.51 8.73 -8.26
C THR A 690 15.98 8.99 -6.84
N TRP A 691 15.75 10.22 -6.36
CA TRP A 691 15.92 10.58 -4.96
C TRP A 691 14.72 10.17 -4.08
N GLY A 692 14.94 10.00 -2.78
CA GLY A 692 13.84 9.82 -1.83
C GLY A 692 14.25 9.15 -0.51
N TRP A 693 13.41 9.29 0.51
CA TRP A 693 13.64 8.70 1.83
C TRP A 693 12.43 7.85 2.24
N THR A 694 12.62 6.54 2.32
CA THR A 694 11.52 5.59 2.55
C THR A 694 11.61 4.94 3.92
N SER A 695 10.47 4.58 4.50
CA SER A 695 10.38 3.89 5.79
C SER A 695 9.97 2.43 5.62
N ALA A 696 10.27 1.61 6.61
CA ALA A 696 9.66 0.28 6.69
C ALA A 696 8.15 0.37 6.92
N TRP A 697 7.47 -0.68 6.48
CA TRP A 697 6.12 -1.01 6.96
C TRP A 697 6.20 -1.58 8.39
N GLY A 698 5.06 -1.77 9.05
CA GLY A 698 5.01 -2.35 10.39
C GLY A 698 5.65 -3.74 10.48
N GLY A 699 5.99 -4.19 11.69
CA GLY A 699 6.66 -5.49 11.91
C GLY A 699 8.18 -5.47 11.81
N VAL A 700 8.80 -4.30 11.70
CA VAL A 700 10.25 -4.12 11.89
C VAL A 700 10.47 -3.52 13.28
N PRO A 701 11.00 -4.26 14.26
CA PRO A 701 11.10 -3.78 15.65
C PRO A 701 12.07 -2.62 15.81
N THR A 702 13.00 -2.41 14.87
CA THR A 702 14.01 -1.35 14.91
C THR A 702 13.64 -0.15 14.05
N ARG A 703 14.14 1.04 14.39
CA ARG A 703 14.01 2.25 13.55
C ARG A 703 14.81 2.10 12.26
N MET A 704 14.23 2.52 11.13
CA MET A 704 14.97 2.62 9.87
C MET A 704 14.43 3.64 8.87
N THR A 705 15.34 4.18 8.06
CA THR A 705 15.04 4.99 6.87
C THR A 705 15.96 4.56 5.72
N THR A 706 15.41 4.05 4.62
CA THR A 706 16.19 3.66 3.43
C THR A 706 16.39 4.87 2.52
N ALA A 707 17.63 5.09 2.09
CA ALA A 707 17.98 6.13 1.14
C ALA A 707 17.71 5.68 -0.30
N ARG A 708 17.10 6.55 -1.10
CA ARG A 708 17.12 6.50 -2.55
C ARG A 708 17.88 7.72 -3.05
N TRP A 709 18.85 7.47 -3.90
CA TRP A 709 19.67 8.50 -4.54
C TRP A 709 20.04 8.03 -5.94
N PRO A 710 20.27 8.95 -6.89
CA PRO A 710 20.60 8.64 -8.28
C PRO A 710 22.00 8.00 -8.35
N VAL A 711 22.03 6.67 -8.41
CA VAL A 711 23.26 5.89 -8.66
C VAL A 711 23.56 5.79 -10.16
N LEU A 712 22.62 6.23 -11.00
CA LEU A 712 22.73 6.42 -12.44
C LEU A 712 22.44 7.87 -12.79
N THR A 713 23.07 8.36 -13.85
CA THR A 713 22.59 9.57 -14.52
C THR A 713 21.23 9.28 -15.15
N PRO A 714 20.17 10.08 -14.90
CA PRO A 714 18.86 9.87 -15.50
C PRO A 714 18.87 9.91 -17.04
N ARG A 715 17.99 9.14 -17.67
CA ARG A 715 17.82 9.14 -19.14
C ARG A 715 16.86 10.21 -19.66
N THR A 716 16.23 10.98 -18.77
CA THR A 716 15.36 12.08 -19.17
C THR A 716 16.18 13.23 -19.74
N ASP A 717 15.59 14.07 -20.58
CA ASP A 717 16.27 15.21 -21.18
C ASP A 717 16.82 16.15 -20.10
N SER A 718 17.95 16.79 -20.40
CA SER A 718 18.59 17.76 -19.51
C SER A 718 18.15 19.19 -19.84
N LEU A 719 17.96 19.99 -18.79
CA LEU A 719 17.76 21.42 -18.85
C LEU A 719 19.12 22.14 -19.09
N PRO A 720 19.11 23.41 -19.53
CA PRO A 720 20.33 24.16 -19.80
C PRO A 720 21.28 24.31 -18.59
N ASP A 721 20.77 24.20 -17.37
CA ASP A 721 21.54 24.26 -16.12
C ASP A 721 22.09 22.88 -15.67
N GLY A 722 21.90 21.84 -16.48
CA GLY A 722 22.36 20.48 -16.23
C GLY A 722 21.39 19.61 -15.42
N GLN A 723 20.28 20.15 -14.91
CA GLN A 723 19.27 19.36 -14.22
C GLN A 723 18.52 18.46 -15.20
N HIS A 724 18.17 17.24 -14.81
CA HIS A 724 17.32 16.37 -15.63
C HIS A 724 15.84 16.64 -15.38
N ILE A 725 15.02 16.66 -16.44
CA ILE A 725 13.57 16.80 -16.31
C ILE A 725 13.00 15.60 -15.53
N GLN A 726 12.33 15.90 -14.43
CA GLN A 726 11.67 14.93 -13.54
C GLN A 726 10.68 15.68 -12.65
N LEU A 727 10.05 14.97 -11.71
CA LEU A 727 9.13 15.54 -10.73
C LEU A 727 9.69 16.82 -10.07
N GLU A 728 10.88 16.76 -9.46
CA GLU A 728 11.39 17.86 -8.65
C GLU A 728 11.59 19.16 -9.44
N PRO A 729 12.32 19.20 -10.58
CA PRO A 729 12.44 20.41 -11.39
C PRO A 729 11.11 20.90 -11.94
N PHE A 730 10.17 20.01 -12.28
CA PHE A 730 8.83 20.40 -12.72
C PHE A 730 8.07 21.16 -11.63
N LEU A 731 8.00 20.61 -10.40
CA LEU A 731 7.32 21.29 -9.29
C LEU A 731 7.99 22.63 -8.95
N ILE A 732 9.33 22.67 -8.94
CA ILE A 732 10.11 23.89 -8.67
C ILE A 732 9.84 24.95 -9.75
N ALA A 733 9.85 24.58 -11.03
CA ALA A 733 9.60 25.50 -12.13
C ALA A 733 8.17 26.06 -12.10
N VAL A 734 7.17 25.20 -11.86
CA VAL A 734 5.76 25.63 -11.68
C VAL A 734 5.63 26.54 -10.47
N ALA A 735 6.23 26.20 -9.33
CA ALA A 735 6.18 27.02 -8.12
C ALA A 735 6.81 28.40 -8.34
N LYS A 736 7.99 28.46 -8.99
CA LYS A 736 8.66 29.72 -9.33
C LYS A 736 7.82 30.57 -10.29
N ARG A 737 7.25 29.96 -11.33
CA ARG A 737 6.41 30.66 -12.32
C ARG A 737 5.14 31.23 -11.69
N LEU A 738 4.51 30.50 -10.77
CA LEU A 738 3.31 30.92 -10.06
C LEU A 738 3.59 31.86 -8.87
N GLY A 739 4.86 32.05 -8.49
CA GLY A 739 5.24 32.84 -7.30
C GLY A 739 4.80 32.18 -5.99
N LEU A 740 4.84 30.85 -5.91
CA LEU A 740 4.41 30.11 -4.72
C LEU A 740 5.43 30.23 -3.58
N PRO A 741 4.98 30.32 -2.32
CA PRO A 741 5.87 30.32 -1.16
C PRO A 741 6.55 28.95 -0.98
N GLY A 742 7.70 28.94 -0.29
CA GLY A 742 8.39 27.70 0.07
C GLY A 742 9.26 27.08 -1.04
N PHE A 743 9.49 27.79 -2.15
CA PHE A 743 10.39 27.40 -3.24
C PHE A 743 11.28 28.60 -3.65
N GLY A 744 12.43 28.35 -4.29
CA GLY A 744 13.38 29.39 -4.69
C GLY A 744 14.58 29.54 -3.74
N ARG A 745 15.33 30.64 -3.87
CA ARG A 745 16.66 30.83 -3.23
C ARG A 745 16.67 30.85 -1.69
N GLU A 746 15.54 31.22 -1.09
CA GLU A 746 15.43 31.51 0.35
C GLU A 746 14.34 30.64 1.01
N ALA A 747 14.20 29.39 0.54
CA ALA A 747 13.04 28.53 0.78
C ALA A 747 13.13 27.65 2.03
N ILE A 748 14.35 27.27 2.43
CA ILE A 748 14.62 26.36 3.55
C ILE A 748 15.41 27.13 4.61
N GLU A 749 14.92 27.15 5.84
CA GLU A 749 15.62 27.77 6.96
C GLU A 749 16.39 26.70 7.75
N ASP A 750 17.60 26.99 8.19
CA ASP A 750 18.33 26.14 9.14
C ASP A 750 18.03 26.52 10.61
N MET A 751 18.67 25.83 11.55
CA MET A 751 18.42 26.08 12.99
C MET A 751 19.03 27.38 13.50
N GLU A 752 19.94 27.99 12.74
CA GLU A 752 20.56 29.29 13.03
C GLU A 752 19.81 30.46 12.36
N GLY A 753 18.77 30.17 11.57
CA GLY A 753 17.96 31.17 10.87
C GLY A 753 18.51 31.57 9.50
N ASN A 754 19.59 30.94 9.02
CA ASN A 754 20.06 31.16 7.65
C ASN A 754 19.10 30.51 6.66
N ARG A 755 18.98 31.13 5.49
CA ARG A 755 18.10 30.67 4.43
C ARG A 755 18.89 30.04 3.29
N HIS A 756 18.31 28.99 2.75
CA HIS A 756 18.91 28.08 1.79
C HIS A 756 17.97 27.86 0.61
N PRO A 757 18.52 27.58 -0.58
CA PRO A 757 17.73 27.35 -1.78
C PRO A 757 16.92 26.05 -1.72
N LEU A 758 15.80 26.07 -2.43
CA LEU A 758 15.12 24.89 -2.98
C LEU A 758 14.95 25.14 -4.49
N GLU A 759 16.04 24.94 -5.23
CA GLU A 759 16.11 25.13 -6.69
C GLU A 759 16.45 23.84 -7.43
N THR A 760 16.97 22.84 -6.72
CA THR A 760 17.32 21.52 -7.24
C THR A 760 16.72 20.39 -6.39
N ALA A 761 16.74 19.15 -6.90
CA ALA A 761 16.36 17.97 -6.11
C ALA A 761 17.30 17.76 -4.91
N ALA A 762 18.60 17.96 -5.09
CA ALA A 762 19.60 17.80 -4.04
C ALA A 762 19.41 18.76 -2.87
N ASP A 763 18.94 19.98 -3.14
CA ASP A 763 18.65 20.96 -2.09
C ASP A 763 17.71 20.42 -1.02
N TRP A 764 16.70 19.66 -1.44
CA TRP A 764 15.74 19.00 -0.57
C TRP A 764 16.34 17.74 0.06
N HIS A 765 16.79 16.82 -0.79
CA HIS A 765 17.08 15.46 -0.35
C HIS A 765 18.35 15.34 0.49
N LEU A 766 19.38 16.16 0.22
CA LEU A 766 20.61 16.15 1.02
C LEU A 766 20.40 16.82 2.38
N ARG A 767 19.62 17.91 2.45
CA ARG A 767 19.24 18.55 3.73
C ARG A 767 18.34 17.65 4.58
N ALA A 768 17.44 16.90 3.95
CA ALA A 768 16.72 15.82 4.62
C ALA A 768 17.67 14.72 5.14
N GLY A 769 18.71 14.39 4.38
CA GLY A 769 19.80 13.51 4.81
C GLY A 769 20.54 14.04 6.05
N ALA A 770 20.80 15.35 6.14
CA ALA A 770 21.41 15.98 7.31
C ALA A 770 20.49 15.90 8.55
N ASN A 771 19.18 16.11 8.38
CA ASN A 771 18.20 15.87 9.45
C ASN A 771 18.23 14.41 9.93
N ILE A 772 18.27 13.44 9.00
CA ILE A 772 18.40 12.02 9.35
C ILE A 772 19.72 11.75 10.07
N ALA A 773 20.84 12.35 9.65
CA ALA A 773 22.16 12.15 10.24
C ALA A 773 22.22 12.57 11.71
N TRP A 774 21.47 13.59 12.12
CA TRP A 774 21.40 14.07 13.50
C TRP A 774 20.20 13.54 14.30
N ALA A 775 19.28 12.79 13.69
CA ALA A 775 18.16 12.19 14.41
C ALA A 775 18.62 11.18 15.48
N GLY A 776 17.80 10.90 16.50
CA GLY A 776 18.12 9.91 17.54
C GLY A 776 19.03 10.43 18.65
N LYS A 777 19.64 9.51 19.43
CA LYS A 777 20.41 9.85 20.64
C LYS A 777 21.73 10.57 20.32
N GLN A 778 22.38 10.21 19.22
CA GLN A 778 23.63 10.79 18.75
C GLN A 778 23.62 10.89 17.22
N PRO A 779 24.34 11.87 16.65
CA PRO A 779 24.58 11.92 15.21
C PRO A 779 25.35 10.69 14.73
N VAL A 780 25.20 10.36 13.44
CA VAL A 780 25.99 9.30 12.81
C VAL A 780 27.48 9.69 12.71
N SER A 781 28.34 8.68 12.53
CA SER A 781 29.77 8.90 12.26
C SER A 781 30.01 9.56 10.91
N ASP A 782 31.21 10.10 10.71
CA ASP A 782 31.66 10.58 9.41
C ASP A 782 32.04 9.42 8.50
N ALA A 783 31.72 9.51 7.21
CA ALA A 783 32.23 8.56 6.23
C ALA A 783 33.75 8.72 6.08
N THR A 784 34.46 7.59 6.10
CA THR A 784 35.86 7.52 5.70
C THR A 784 35.99 7.64 4.19
N ASP A 785 37.17 8.01 3.70
CA ASP A 785 37.43 8.05 2.26
C ASP A 785 37.32 6.66 1.62
N GLU A 786 37.67 5.60 2.37
CA GLU A 786 37.47 4.20 1.95
C GLU A 786 35.97 3.85 1.82
N ASP A 787 35.12 4.25 2.77
CA ASP A 787 33.66 4.07 2.69
C ASP A 787 33.08 4.77 1.44
N ILE A 788 33.52 6.00 1.16
CA ILE A 788 33.08 6.78 -0.01
C ILE A 788 33.51 6.11 -1.32
N ALA A 789 34.77 5.66 -1.39
CA ALA A 789 35.32 5.01 -2.58
C ALA A 789 34.64 3.66 -2.88
N LEU A 790 34.39 2.85 -1.85
CA LEU A 790 33.80 1.50 -2.01
C LEU A 790 32.29 1.52 -2.30
N SER A 791 31.58 2.57 -1.87
CA SER A 791 30.11 2.66 -1.96
C SER A 791 29.59 3.43 -3.18
N GLY A 792 30.48 3.99 -4.01
CA GLY A 792 30.12 4.81 -5.16
C GLY A 792 29.59 6.21 -4.83
N VAL A 793 29.51 6.59 -3.55
CA VAL A 793 29.06 7.91 -3.08
C VAL A 793 29.94 9.04 -3.58
N GLY A 794 31.20 8.75 -3.95
CA GLY A 794 32.12 9.74 -4.52
C GLY A 794 31.56 10.52 -5.71
N ARG A 795 30.60 9.96 -6.46
CA ARG A 795 29.89 10.65 -7.56
C ARG A 795 29.07 11.86 -7.12
N LEU A 796 28.62 11.88 -5.86
CA LEU A 796 27.85 12.97 -5.28
C LEU A 796 28.71 13.94 -4.49
N LEU A 797 30.04 13.78 -4.44
CA LEU A 797 30.89 14.53 -3.52
C LEU A 797 30.80 16.05 -3.75
N SER A 798 30.80 16.48 -5.01
CA SER A 798 30.65 17.90 -5.37
C SER A 798 29.30 18.46 -4.95
N GLU A 799 28.21 17.70 -5.15
CA GLU A 799 26.86 18.12 -4.79
C GLU A 799 26.68 18.15 -3.26
N LEU A 800 27.18 17.14 -2.55
CA LEU A 800 27.23 17.07 -1.09
C LEU A 800 27.94 18.29 -0.48
N GLN A 801 29.12 18.64 -0.99
CA GLN A 801 29.91 19.76 -0.51
C GLN A 801 29.32 21.13 -0.89
N ALA A 802 28.61 21.21 -2.02
CA ALA A 802 27.95 22.44 -2.44
C ALA A 802 26.64 22.72 -1.68
N THR A 803 25.92 21.67 -1.28
CA THR A 803 24.59 21.80 -0.66
C THR A 803 24.64 21.86 0.88
N LEU A 804 25.59 21.17 1.52
CA LEU A 804 25.61 20.97 2.97
C LEU A 804 26.74 21.72 3.66
N LYS A 805 26.62 21.94 4.98
CA LYS A 805 27.68 22.57 5.77
C LYS A 805 28.92 21.66 5.87
N PRO A 806 30.13 22.21 6.11
CA PRO A 806 31.37 21.44 6.19
C PRO A 806 31.31 20.24 7.15
N GLU A 807 30.61 20.36 8.27
CA GLU A 807 30.46 19.31 9.28
C GLU A 807 29.38 18.26 8.95
N GLU A 808 28.56 18.48 7.92
CA GLU A 808 27.38 17.66 7.60
C GLU A 808 27.63 16.66 6.48
N TRP A 809 28.37 17.08 5.44
CA TRP A 809 28.42 16.32 4.19
C TRP A 809 29.00 14.91 4.38
N ARG A 810 29.99 14.72 5.27
CA ARG A 810 30.54 13.38 5.57
C ARG A 810 29.56 12.48 6.31
N LYS A 811 28.65 13.04 7.13
CA LYS A 811 27.62 12.28 7.83
C LYS A 811 26.48 11.87 6.90
N VAL A 812 26.13 12.74 5.96
CA VAL A 812 25.18 12.37 4.90
C VAL A 812 25.80 11.31 3.98
N ALA A 813 27.07 11.46 3.61
CA ALA A 813 27.81 10.42 2.88
C ALA A 813 27.83 9.08 3.64
N PHE A 814 27.95 9.10 4.97
CA PHE A 814 27.94 7.89 5.80
C PHE A 814 26.63 7.10 5.68
N ILE A 815 25.49 7.82 5.66
CA ILE A 815 24.16 7.25 5.45
C ILE A 815 24.05 6.66 4.04
N LEU A 816 24.42 7.43 3.02
CA LEU A 816 24.33 7.00 1.62
C LEU A 816 25.22 5.78 1.33
N ALA A 817 26.41 5.73 1.93
CA ALA A 817 27.35 4.61 1.81
C ALA A 817 26.82 3.30 2.40
N ARG A 818 25.75 3.36 3.22
CA ARG A 818 25.05 2.21 3.80
C ARG A 818 23.63 2.04 3.25
N GLY A 819 23.21 2.94 2.34
CA GLY A 819 21.89 2.96 1.71
C GLY A 819 20.75 3.36 2.61
N GLY A 820 21.01 4.07 3.71
CA GLY A 820 20.02 4.46 4.70
C GLY A 820 20.58 4.50 6.12
N ARG A 821 19.73 4.85 7.09
CA ARG A 821 20.04 4.82 8.52
C ARG A 821 19.24 3.73 9.20
N TYR A 822 19.90 2.87 9.97
CA TYR A 822 19.31 1.70 10.62
C TYR A 822 19.69 1.68 12.10
N GLN A 823 18.74 1.33 12.98
CA GLN A 823 19.02 0.98 14.37
C GLN A 823 19.46 -0.49 14.45
N ASN A 824 20.37 -0.82 15.37
CA ASN A 824 20.89 -2.20 15.46
C ASN A 824 19.83 -3.18 15.96
N GLN A 825 19.94 -4.44 15.52
CA GLN A 825 18.97 -5.50 15.81
C GLN A 825 18.71 -5.71 17.30
N ALA A 826 19.77 -5.67 18.12
CA ALA A 826 19.67 -5.88 19.57
C ALA A 826 18.87 -4.78 20.30
N GLU A 827 18.65 -3.62 19.67
CA GLU A 827 17.91 -2.50 20.26
C GLU A 827 16.40 -2.52 19.93
N GLY A 828 15.89 -3.62 19.35
CA GLY A 828 14.47 -3.78 19.05
C GLY A 828 13.61 -4.13 20.28
N PHE A 829 14.22 -4.72 21.32
CA PHE A 829 13.55 -5.19 22.53
C PHE A 829 14.37 -4.90 23.78
N GLU A 830 13.67 -4.60 24.89
CA GLU A 830 14.19 -4.51 26.24
C GLU A 830 13.59 -5.67 27.07
N GLY A 831 14.35 -6.74 27.25
CA GLY A 831 13.82 -8.00 27.77
C GLY A 831 12.77 -8.58 26.82
N ASP A 832 11.55 -8.80 27.32
CA ASP A 832 10.41 -9.31 26.54
C ASP A 832 9.48 -8.21 26.02
N ARG A 833 9.87 -6.93 26.15
CA ARG A 833 9.05 -5.79 25.69
C ARG A 833 9.71 -5.12 24.49
N ALA A 834 8.93 -4.75 23.48
CA ALA A 834 9.41 -3.96 22.36
C ALA A 834 9.95 -2.61 22.86
N THR A 835 11.10 -2.16 22.35
CA THR A 835 11.66 -0.85 22.73
C THR A 835 10.76 0.31 22.25
N HIS A 836 10.16 0.18 21.07
CA HIS A 836 9.22 1.16 20.51
C HIS A 836 7.78 0.67 20.70
N ARG A 837 7.16 1.07 21.82
CA ARG A 837 5.82 0.62 22.23
C ARG A 837 4.73 1.54 21.71
N PHE A 838 3.60 0.95 21.34
CA PHE A 838 2.35 1.71 21.18
C PHE A 838 1.74 1.98 22.56
N ALA A 839 1.56 3.26 22.91
CA ALA A 839 1.20 3.68 24.27
C ALA A 839 -0.29 3.97 24.48
N LYS A 840 -1.04 4.26 23.40
CA LYS A 840 -2.47 4.57 23.47
C LYS A 840 -3.28 3.29 23.76
N PRO A 841 -4.49 3.40 24.34
CA PRO A 841 -5.34 2.25 24.59
C PRO A 841 -5.85 1.63 23.29
N LEU A 842 -5.87 0.31 23.22
CA LEU A 842 -6.67 -0.39 22.23
C LEU A 842 -8.17 -0.27 22.56
N GLN A 843 -8.98 -0.18 21.52
CA GLN A 843 -10.41 0.05 21.57
C GLN A 843 -11.15 -1.28 21.37
N ILE A 844 -11.69 -1.83 22.46
CA ILE A 844 -12.73 -2.87 22.42
C ILE A 844 -14.03 -2.25 21.91
N TYR A 845 -14.35 -1.04 22.38
CA TYR A 845 -15.42 -0.20 21.86
C TYR A 845 -14.82 1.08 21.28
N ASN A 846 -15.11 1.40 20.02
CA ASN A 846 -14.71 2.64 19.39
C ASN A 846 -15.92 3.59 19.28
N GLU A 847 -15.93 4.65 20.10
CA GLU A 847 -17.00 5.66 20.12
C GLU A 847 -17.18 6.37 18.76
N THR A 848 -16.09 6.65 18.04
CA THR A 848 -16.18 7.31 16.73
C THR A 848 -16.91 6.42 15.73
N VAL A 849 -16.66 5.12 15.72
CA VAL A 849 -17.40 4.17 14.88
C VAL A 849 -18.84 4.04 15.37
N GLY A 850 -19.04 3.79 16.66
CA GLY A 850 -20.36 3.55 17.27
C GLY A 850 -21.36 4.70 17.12
N THR A 851 -20.85 5.93 16.98
CA THR A 851 -21.67 7.14 16.80
C THR A 851 -21.73 7.65 15.37
N SER A 852 -20.91 7.09 14.47
CA SER A 852 -20.98 7.40 13.03
C SER A 852 -22.20 6.74 12.40
N ARG A 853 -22.80 7.43 11.42
CA ARG A 853 -23.98 6.94 10.69
C ARG A 853 -23.65 6.73 9.22
N SER A 854 -24.35 5.79 8.59
CA SER A 854 -24.45 5.77 7.13
C SER A 854 -25.14 7.05 6.68
N SER A 855 -24.48 7.83 5.83
CA SER A 855 -25.08 9.04 5.25
C SER A 855 -26.20 8.72 4.25
N ILE A 856 -26.42 7.45 3.91
CA ILE A 856 -27.51 7.02 3.05
C ILE A 856 -28.70 6.55 3.88
N THR A 857 -28.48 5.68 4.87
CA THR A 857 -29.58 5.06 5.63
C THR A 857 -29.90 5.73 6.97
N GLY A 858 -28.99 6.59 7.47
CA GLY A 858 -29.08 7.21 8.80
C GLY A 858 -28.83 6.25 9.98
N ARG A 859 -28.54 4.97 9.72
CA ARG A 859 -28.29 3.94 10.75
C ARG A 859 -26.89 4.09 11.33
N CYS A 860 -26.75 3.92 12.65
CA CYS A 860 -25.46 3.87 13.32
C CYS A 860 -24.73 2.56 13.02
N TRP A 861 -23.40 2.63 13.01
CA TRP A 861 -22.54 1.46 12.91
C TRP A 861 -22.29 0.83 14.29
N PRO A 862 -22.14 -0.51 14.41
CA PRO A 862 -21.66 -1.13 15.65
C PRO A 862 -20.30 -0.56 16.10
N GLY A 863 -20.21 -0.12 17.36
CA GLY A 863 -18.95 0.40 17.93
C GLY A 863 -17.94 -0.68 18.32
N THR A 864 -18.35 -1.94 18.37
CA THR A 864 -17.49 -3.11 18.61
C THR A 864 -17.15 -3.82 17.31
N ALA A 865 -16.19 -4.75 17.35
CA ALA A 865 -16.08 -5.77 16.31
C ALA A 865 -17.41 -6.53 16.16
N ALA A 866 -17.79 -6.82 14.91
CA ALA A 866 -19.05 -7.46 14.54
C ALA A 866 -18.89 -8.21 13.21
N TRP A 867 -19.86 -9.06 12.87
CA TRP A 867 -19.99 -9.63 11.52
C TRP A 867 -21.08 -8.88 10.74
N MET A 868 -20.73 -8.38 9.55
CA MET A 868 -21.69 -7.81 8.61
C MET A 868 -21.63 -8.54 7.26
N PRO A 869 -22.77 -8.82 6.61
CA PRO A 869 -22.77 -9.30 5.23
C PRO A 869 -22.27 -8.22 4.26
N ALA A 870 -21.95 -8.62 3.04
CA ALA A 870 -21.63 -7.71 1.96
C ALA A 870 -22.88 -6.89 1.56
N LEU A 871 -22.76 -5.55 1.59
CA LEU A 871 -23.86 -4.63 1.31
C LEU A 871 -23.50 -3.64 0.19
N PHE A 872 -24.54 -3.13 -0.49
CA PHE A 872 -24.47 -1.88 -1.24
C PHE A 872 -24.63 -0.66 -0.32
N ALA A 873 -24.42 0.54 -0.86
CA ALA A 873 -24.42 1.77 -0.08
C ALA A 873 -25.73 2.06 0.67
N ASP A 874 -26.88 1.63 0.12
CA ASP A 874 -28.21 1.76 0.74
C ASP A 874 -28.53 0.68 1.79
N GLY A 875 -27.61 -0.26 2.01
CA GLY A 875 -27.77 -1.37 2.94
C GLY A 875 -28.43 -2.62 2.35
N THR A 876 -28.72 -2.64 1.04
CA THR A 876 -29.21 -3.83 0.34
C THR A 876 -28.12 -4.91 0.33
N PRO A 877 -28.41 -6.15 0.79
CA PRO A 877 -27.46 -7.25 0.69
C PRO A 877 -27.14 -7.60 -0.77
N VAL A 878 -25.85 -7.73 -1.09
CA VAL A 878 -25.41 -8.00 -2.47
C VAL A 878 -25.97 -9.32 -3.01
N ALA A 879 -26.15 -10.32 -2.14
CA ALA A 879 -26.70 -11.62 -2.50
C ALA A 879 -28.21 -11.58 -2.87
N GLU A 880 -28.93 -10.51 -2.53
CA GLU A 880 -30.33 -10.33 -2.94
C GLU A 880 -30.44 -9.82 -4.39
N VAL A 881 -29.45 -9.03 -4.84
CA VAL A 881 -29.36 -8.51 -6.21
C VAL A 881 -28.67 -9.53 -7.13
N TYR A 882 -27.55 -10.09 -6.69
CA TYR A 882 -26.78 -11.10 -7.41
C TYR A 882 -26.90 -12.44 -6.70
N LYS A 883 -27.98 -13.16 -7.04
CA LYS A 883 -28.35 -14.41 -6.38
C LYS A 883 -27.28 -15.49 -6.64
N PRO A 884 -26.88 -16.27 -5.62
CA PRO A 884 -25.93 -17.37 -5.79
C PRO A 884 -26.37 -18.44 -6.80
N ALA A 885 -27.67 -18.60 -7.05
CA ALA A 885 -28.16 -19.52 -8.09
C ALA A 885 -27.76 -19.08 -9.50
N ASP A 886 -27.72 -17.76 -9.76
CA ASP A 886 -27.35 -17.18 -11.05
C ASP A 886 -25.85 -16.91 -11.15
N TRP A 887 -25.20 -16.67 -10.01
CA TRP A 887 -23.77 -16.39 -9.85
C TRP A 887 -23.14 -17.36 -8.84
N PRO A 888 -22.97 -18.65 -9.21
CA PRO A 888 -22.59 -19.70 -8.27
C PRO A 888 -21.13 -19.65 -7.80
N PHE A 889 -20.31 -18.76 -8.37
CA PHE A 889 -18.91 -18.59 -8.01
C PHE A 889 -18.64 -17.21 -7.42
N GLN A 890 -17.54 -17.12 -6.67
CA GLN A 890 -16.96 -15.86 -6.22
C GLN A 890 -15.55 -15.68 -6.80
N LEU A 891 -15.33 -14.57 -7.48
CA LEU A 891 -14.04 -14.19 -8.02
C LEU A 891 -13.19 -13.48 -6.96
N VAL A 892 -11.94 -13.92 -6.82
CA VAL A 892 -10.94 -13.33 -5.91
C VAL A 892 -9.66 -12.99 -6.64
N SER A 893 -9.01 -11.94 -6.13
CA SER A 893 -7.71 -11.47 -6.60
C SER A 893 -6.60 -11.89 -5.63
N SER A 894 -5.54 -12.49 -6.14
CA SER A 894 -4.31 -12.75 -5.37
C SER A 894 -3.14 -11.94 -5.93
N LYS A 895 -2.10 -11.67 -5.12
CA LYS A 895 -0.89 -11.00 -5.62
C LYS A 895 0.07 -12.03 -6.20
N SER A 896 0.57 -11.75 -7.40
CA SER A 896 1.68 -12.50 -7.97
C SER A 896 2.98 -12.23 -7.17
N VAL A 897 3.83 -13.26 -7.07
CA VAL A 897 5.16 -13.15 -6.47
C VAL A 897 6.19 -12.54 -7.42
N LEU A 898 5.95 -12.67 -8.73
CA LEU A 898 6.83 -12.19 -9.79
C LEU A 898 6.26 -10.94 -10.47
N ILE A 899 4.95 -10.87 -10.72
CA ILE A 899 4.36 -9.78 -11.50
C ILE A 899 3.63 -8.77 -10.58
N SER A 900 3.62 -7.52 -11.00
CA SER A 900 2.84 -6.42 -10.42
C SER A 900 2.48 -5.45 -11.54
N ALA A 901 1.58 -4.50 -11.26
CA ALA A 901 1.07 -3.52 -12.21
C ALA A 901 2.13 -2.69 -12.97
N TYR A 902 3.39 -2.69 -12.53
CA TYR A 902 4.47 -1.94 -13.19
C TYR A 902 5.75 -2.77 -13.39
N THR A 903 5.85 -3.97 -12.82
CA THR A 903 6.93 -4.90 -13.18
C THR A 903 6.58 -5.73 -14.40
N ILE A 904 5.34 -5.63 -14.91
CA ILE A 904 4.93 -6.26 -16.16
C ILE A 904 5.83 -5.88 -17.33
N ALA A 905 6.50 -4.72 -17.35
CA ALA A 905 7.45 -4.34 -18.40
C ALA A 905 8.77 -5.11 -18.35
N ALA A 906 9.13 -5.77 -17.26
CA ALA A 906 10.36 -6.57 -17.19
C ALA A 906 10.20 -7.91 -17.93
N SER A 907 10.91 -8.06 -19.05
CA SER A 907 10.83 -9.22 -19.94
C SER A 907 11.22 -10.52 -19.25
N ARG A 908 12.25 -10.50 -18.39
CA ARG A 908 12.67 -11.69 -17.61
C ARG A 908 11.56 -12.24 -16.72
N LEU A 909 10.67 -11.39 -16.22
CA LEU A 909 9.55 -11.85 -15.40
C LEU A 909 8.46 -12.45 -16.26
N ARG A 910 8.13 -11.84 -17.41
CA ARG A 910 7.13 -12.37 -18.36
C ARG A 910 7.57 -13.71 -18.96
N HIS A 911 8.86 -13.93 -19.23
CA HIS A 911 9.32 -15.24 -19.70
C HIS A 911 9.16 -16.36 -18.67
N LEU A 912 9.14 -16.03 -17.38
CA LEU A 912 8.90 -16.99 -16.29
C LEU A 912 7.41 -17.12 -15.95
N HIS A 913 6.64 -16.05 -16.16
CA HIS A 913 5.22 -15.97 -15.79
C HIS A 913 4.47 -15.11 -16.82
N PRO A 914 4.14 -15.66 -18.00
CA PRO A 914 3.68 -14.89 -19.17
C PRO A 914 2.23 -14.43 -19.08
N ASP A 915 1.38 -15.15 -18.35
CA ASP A 915 -0.04 -14.84 -18.17
C ASP A 915 -0.52 -15.24 -16.75
N ASN A 916 -1.81 -15.04 -16.48
CA ASN A 916 -2.46 -15.36 -15.21
C ASN A 916 -3.72 -16.24 -15.43
N PRO A 917 -3.55 -17.56 -15.59
CA PRO A 917 -4.70 -18.46 -15.73
C PRO A 917 -5.62 -18.41 -14.50
N VAL A 918 -6.91 -18.67 -14.71
CA VAL A 918 -7.92 -18.67 -13.65
C VAL A 918 -7.84 -19.99 -12.88
N GLY A 919 -7.50 -19.90 -11.60
CA GLY A 919 -7.47 -21.03 -10.69
C GLY A 919 -8.88 -21.51 -10.34
N ILE A 920 -9.14 -22.79 -10.58
CA ILE A 920 -10.42 -23.45 -10.31
C ILE A 920 -10.18 -24.65 -9.39
N ASN A 921 -11.07 -24.84 -8.40
CA ASN A 921 -11.06 -26.03 -7.56
C ASN A 921 -11.26 -27.32 -8.41
N ALA A 922 -10.57 -28.39 -8.03
CA ALA A 922 -10.62 -29.66 -8.77
C ALA A 922 -12.02 -30.30 -8.88
N GLU A 923 -12.85 -30.16 -7.84
CA GLU A 923 -14.21 -30.71 -7.83
C GLU A 923 -15.16 -29.86 -8.68
N ASP A 924 -15.05 -28.54 -8.62
CA ASP A 924 -15.80 -27.64 -9.49
C ASP A 924 -15.44 -27.83 -10.96
N ALA A 925 -14.14 -27.96 -11.26
CA ALA A 925 -13.66 -28.24 -12.60
C ALA A 925 -14.23 -29.57 -13.13
N ARG A 926 -14.22 -30.63 -12.31
CA ARG A 926 -14.82 -31.93 -12.65
C ARG A 926 -16.33 -31.81 -12.91
N ARG A 927 -17.05 -31.08 -12.06
CA ARG A 927 -18.50 -30.83 -12.21
C ARG A 927 -18.83 -30.07 -13.50
N LEU A 928 -17.95 -29.17 -13.93
CA LEU A 928 -18.13 -28.36 -15.14
C LEU A 928 -17.51 -28.97 -16.41
N GLY A 929 -16.79 -30.10 -16.29
CA GLY A 929 -16.05 -30.70 -17.42
C GLY A 929 -14.94 -29.79 -17.96
N ILE A 930 -14.23 -29.09 -17.07
CA ILE A 930 -13.12 -28.18 -17.40
C ILE A 930 -11.80 -28.83 -16.98
N GLU A 931 -10.81 -28.81 -17.88
CA GLU A 931 -9.45 -29.28 -17.61
C GLU A 931 -8.44 -28.12 -17.61
N THR A 932 -7.26 -28.34 -17.02
CA THR A 932 -6.16 -27.37 -17.11
C THR A 932 -5.78 -27.15 -18.56
N GLY A 933 -5.72 -25.89 -18.99
CA GLY A 933 -5.43 -25.51 -20.37
C GLY A 933 -6.68 -25.22 -21.21
N ASP A 934 -7.88 -25.62 -20.75
CA ASP A 934 -9.12 -25.26 -21.44
C ASP A 934 -9.30 -23.73 -21.50
N ARG A 935 -9.92 -23.27 -22.59
CA ARG A 935 -10.40 -21.91 -22.70
C ARG A 935 -11.77 -21.79 -22.04
N ILE A 936 -11.91 -20.77 -21.20
CA ILE A 936 -13.09 -20.53 -20.39
C ILE A 936 -13.58 -19.10 -20.57
N ARG A 937 -14.89 -18.91 -20.46
CA ARG A 937 -15.52 -17.59 -20.36
C ARG A 937 -15.89 -17.33 -18.90
N LEU A 938 -15.23 -16.35 -18.33
CA LEU A 938 -15.50 -15.83 -16.98
C LEU A 938 -16.38 -14.59 -17.11
N ALA A 939 -17.49 -14.56 -16.39
CA ALA A 939 -18.37 -13.40 -16.35
C ALA A 939 -18.70 -13.00 -14.91
N THR A 940 -18.79 -11.70 -14.67
CA THR A 940 -19.36 -11.06 -13.48
C THR A 940 -20.49 -10.13 -13.92
N PRO A 941 -21.29 -9.58 -12.99
CA PRO A 941 -22.22 -8.50 -13.35
C PRO A 941 -21.54 -7.27 -13.95
N GLY A 942 -20.22 -7.13 -13.75
CA GLY A 942 -19.44 -5.98 -14.17
C GLY A 942 -18.77 -6.12 -15.54
N GLY A 943 -18.67 -7.34 -16.09
CA GLY A 943 -18.02 -7.60 -17.37
C GLY A 943 -17.73 -9.09 -17.60
N GLU A 944 -17.12 -9.40 -18.74
CA GLU A 944 -16.71 -10.77 -19.07
C GLU A 944 -15.32 -10.79 -19.73
N ALA A 945 -14.64 -11.93 -19.63
CA ALA A 945 -13.36 -12.16 -20.27
C ALA A 945 -13.14 -13.63 -20.61
N THR A 946 -12.30 -13.88 -21.61
CA THR A 946 -11.83 -15.24 -21.92
C THR A 946 -10.45 -15.46 -21.29
N ALA A 947 -10.28 -16.58 -20.60
CA ALA A 947 -9.03 -16.93 -19.95
C ALA A 947 -8.68 -18.42 -20.14
N THR A 948 -7.48 -18.79 -19.71
CA THR A 948 -7.04 -20.19 -19.61
C THR A 948 -7.37 -20.70 -18.20
N ALA A 949 -7.94 -21.89 -18.09
CA ALA A 949 -8.19 -22.55 -16.82
C ALA A 949 -6.92 -23.21 -16.26
N ILE A 950 -6.72 -23.12 -14.95
CA ILE A 950 -5.77 -23.97 -14.21
C ILE A 950 -6.48 -24.65 -13.05
N VAL A 951 -6.57 -25.98 -13.11
CA VAL A 951 -7.24 -26.80 -12.10
C VAL A 951 -6.27 -27.11 -10.97
N ARG A 952 -6.64 -26.77 -9.72
CA ARG A 952 -5.81 -27.04 -8.53
C ARG A 952 -6.65 -27.23 -7.27
N HIS A 953 -6.20 -28.10 -6.36
CA HIS A 953 -6.84 -28.29 -5.05
C HIS A 953 -6.67 -27.11 -4.09
N GLY A 954 -5.66 -26.25 -4.33
CA GLY A 954 -5.37 -25.06 -3.54
C GLY A 954 -6.31 -23.87 -3.79
N VAL A 955 -7.57 -24.11 -4.14
CA VAL A 955 -8.62 -23.09 -4.32
C VAL A 955 -9.86 -23.61 -3.63
N MET A 956 -10.51 -22.78 -2.84
CA MET A 956 -11.76 -23.14 -2.18
C MET A 956 -12.85 -23.50 -3.22
N PRO A 957 -13.69 -24.53 -2.98
CA PRO A 957 -14.88 -24.77 -3.78
C PRO A 957 -15.78 -23.52 -3.89
N GLY A 958 -16.32 -23.26 -5.07
CA GLY A 958 -17.10 -22.07 -5.39
C GLY A 958 -16.27 -20.80 -5.60
N VAL A 959 -14.94 -20.88 -5.63
CA VAL A 959 -14.05 -19.72 -5.83
C VAL A 959 -13.26 -19.81 -7.13
N LEU A 960 -13.10 -18.66 -7.79
CA LEU A 960 -12.25 -18.48 -8.97
C LEU A 960 -11.11 -17.52 -8.61
N ALA A 961 -9.86 -17.96 -8.76
CA ALA A 961 -8.69 -17.22 -8.30
C ALA A 961 -7.88 -16.65 -9.46
N VAL A 962 -7.66 -15.33 -9.47
CA VAL A 962 -6.87 -14.67 -10.53
C VAL A 962 -5.75 -13.83 -9.91
N GLU A 963 -4.54 -13.97 -10.45
CA GLU A 963 -3.42 -13.13 -10.04
C GLU A 963 -3.54 -11.71 -10.60
N HIS A 964 -3.25 -10.69 -9.79
CA HIS A 964 -3.19 -9.29 -10.21
C HIS A 964 -1.86 -8.93 -10.87
N GLY A 965 -1.86 -7.94 -11.77
CA GLY A 965 -0.66 -7.40 -12.42
C GLY A 965 -0.54 -7.70 -13.93
N PHE A 966 -1.58 -8.26 -14.55
CA PHE A 966 -1.64 -8.66 -15.96
C PHE A 966 -2.74 -7.91 -16.72
N GLY A 967 -2.86 -8.19 -18.02
CA GLY A 967 -3.93 -7.65 -18.88
C GLY A 967 -3.81 -6.14 -19.13
N HIS A 968 -2.59 -5.63 -19.24
CA HIS A 968 -2.37 -4.20 -19.52
C HIS A 968 -2.82 -3.82 -20.93
N ARG A 969 -3.34 -2.60 -21.08
CA ARG A 969 -3.72 -2.02 -22.39
C ARG A 969 -2.70 -0.99 -22.87
N GLU A 970 -1.94 -0.41 -21.94
CA GLU A 970 -0.91 0.58 -22.21
C GLU A 970 0.46 0.03 -21.78
N TYR A 971 1.40 0.87 -21.32
CA TYR A 971 2.71 0.46 -20.81
C TYR A 971 3.62 -0.25 -21.84
N GLY A 972 3.25 -0.19 -23.13
CA GLY A 972 3.90 -0.87 -24.25
C GLY A 972 3.04 -1.95 -24.94
N ALA A 973 1.89 -2.33 -24.37
CA ALA A 973 0.92 -3.22 -25.03
C ALA A 973 0.28 -2.59 -26.27
N ARG A 974 0.13 -1.26 -26.24
CA ARG A 974 -0.24 -0.40 -27.36
C ARG A 974 0.95 0.47 -27.76
N ALA A 975 1.12 0.66 -29.07
CA ALA A 975 2.07 1.63 -29.61
C ALA A 975 1.44 3.03 -29.66
N HIS A 976 2.13 4.02 -29.10
CA HIS A 976 1.78 5.43 -29.22
C HIS A 976 2.58 6.11 -30.35
N ARG A 977 1.98 7.13 -30.98
CA ARG A 977 2.66 8.02 -31.92
C ARG A 977 3.21 9.21 -31.16
N ILE A 978 4.51 9.48 -31.27
CA ILE A 978 5.21 10.60 -30.63
C ILE A 978 5.94 11.39 -31.72
N GLY A 979 5.37 12.53 -32.11
CA GLY A 979 5.75 13.27 -33.30
C GLY A 979 5.61 12.38 -34.55
N ASP A 980 6.72 12.22 -35.27
CA ASP A 980 6.81 11.35 -36.45
C ASP A 980 7.21 9.91 -36.14
N ARG A 981 7.44 9.58 -34.86
CA ARG A 981 7.90 8.25 -34.43
C ARG A 981 6.76 7.45 -33.82
N HIS A 982 6.81 6.13 -33.97
CA HIS A 982 5.96 5.21 -33.24
C HIS A 982 6.78 4.48 -32.16
N GLN A 983 6.24 4.39 -30.96
CA GLN A 983 6.76 3.46 -29.97
C GLN A 983 6.64 2.01 -30.51
N PRO A 984 7.57 1.11 -30.15
CA PRO A 984 7.37 -0.30 -30.45
C PRO A 984 6.10 -0.82 -29.77
N ARG A 985 5.58 -1.96 -30.23
CA ARG A 985 4.49 -2.70 -29.58
C ARG A 985 5.03 -4.01 -29.03
N MET A 986 4.58 -4.38 -27.85
CA MET A 986 4.93 -5.65 -27.21
C MET A 986 3.66 -6.33 -26.69
N GLU A 987 3.14 -7.27 -27.48
CA GLU A 987 1.85 -7.92 -27.24
C GLU A 987 1.83 -8.69 -25.91
N GLU A 988 2.98 -9.19 -25.46
CA GLU A 988 3.13 -9.94 -24.21
C GLU A 988 2.84 -9.10 -22.97
N ILE A 989 2.93 -7.77 -23.05
CA ILE A 989 2.55 -6.88 -21.93
C ILE A 989 1.03 -6.93 -21.71
N GLY A 990 0.25 -7.13 -22.79
CA GLY A 990 -1.20 -7.26 -22.74
C GLY A 990 -1.70 -8.67 -22.48
N ALA A 991 -0.81 -9.64 -22.27
CA ALA A 991 -1.19 -11.02 -22.01
C ALA A 991 -1.92 -11.18 -20.66
N GLY A 992 -2.81 -12.19 -20.61
CA GLY A 992 -3.61 -12.49 -19.44
C GLY A 992 -4.87 -11.64 -19.29
N LEU A 993 -5.41 -11.63 -18.08
CA LEU A 993 -6.64 -10.97 -17.68
C LEU A 993 -6.35 -9.88 -16.64
N ASN A 994 -6.88 -8.68 -16.86
CA ASN A 994 -7.01 -7.71 -15.79
C ASN A 994 -8.32 -7.96 -15.01
N LEU A 995 -8.23 -8.60 -13.85
CA LEU A 995 -9.40 -8.86 -12.99
C LEU A 995 -10.17 -7.59 -12.63
N ASN A 996 -9.49 -6.43 -12.56
CA ASN A 996 -10.18 -5.19 -12.21
C ASN A 996 -11.19 -4.76 -13.28
N ASP A 997 -11.06 -5.18 -14.54
CA ASP A 997 -12.09 -4.92 -15.55
C ASP A 997 -13.40 -5.67 -15.27
N LEU A 998 -13.37 -6.70 -14.42
CA LEU A 998 -14.54 -7.49 -14.00
C LEU A 998 -15.19 -6.95 -12.71
N GLY A 999 -14.73 -5.82 -12.17
CA GLY A 999 -15.35 -5.17 -11.02
C GLY A 999 -16.77 -4.68 -11.30
N ILE A 1000 -17.66 -4.78 -10.31
CA ILE A 1000 -19.08 -4.44 -10.43
C ILE A 1000 -19.35 -3.00 -9.97
N ALA A 1001 -20.39 -2.40 -10.54
CA ALA A 1001 -20.93 -1.13 -10.05
C ALA A 1001 -21.85 -1.37 -8.85
N ASP A 1002 -22.02 -0.35 -8.02
CA ASP A 1002 -23.09 -0.29 -7.03
C ASP A 1002 -24.37 0.21 -7.73
N PRO A 1003 -25.39 -0.65 -7.92
CA PRO A 1003 -26.61 -0.28 -8.63
C PRO A 1003 -27.47 0.72 -7.86
N THR A 1004 -27.18 0.96 -6.58
CA THR A 1004 -27.91 1.90 -5.72
C THR A 1004 -27.29 3.30 -5.77
N ARG A 1005 -26.26 3.50 -6.59
CA ARG A 1005 -25.53 4.77 -6.75
C ARG A 1005 -25.57 5.26 -8.21
N PRO A 1006 -25.62 6.58 -8.45
CA PRO A 1006 -25.57 7.13 -9.81
C PRO A 1006 -24.19 6.96 -10.46
N GLY A 1007 -24.09 7.23 -11.77
CA GLY A 1007 -22.80 7.40 -12.45
C GLY A 1007 -21.98 6.14 -12.68
N GLY A 1008 -22.54 4.95 -12.44
CA GLY A 1008 -21.79 3.70 -12.51
C GLY A 1008 -20.69 3.60 -11.44
N ALA A 1009 -20.91 4.23 -10.27
CA ALA A 1009 -19.97 4.20 -9.15
C ALA A 1009 -19.56 2.77 -8.80
N VAL A 1010 -18.26 2.58 -8.53
CA VAL A 1010 -17.72 1.25 -8.23
C VAL A 1010 -18.24 0.73 -6.89
N TRP A 1011 -18.39 -0.58 -6.76
CA TRP A 1011 -18.78 -1.19 -5.49
C TRP A 1011 -17.67 -1.05 -4.45
N VAL A 1012 -18.03 -0.52 -3.28
CA VAL A 1012 -17.13 -0.21 -2.16
C VAL A 1012 -17.69 -0.74 -0.84
N ASP A 1013 -16.81 -0.98 0.13
CA ASP A 1013 -17.18 -1.23 1.52
C ASP A 1013 -18.01 -0.05 2.07
N PRO A 1014 -19.19 -0.29 2.68
CA PRO A 1014 -20.13 0.77 3.06
C PRO A 1014 -19.66 1.62 4.26
N VAL A 1015 -18.61 1.20 4.98
CA VAL A 1015 -18.05 1.91 6.13
C VAL A 1015 -16.75 2.62 5.76
N ALA A 1016 -15.89 1.94 5.00
CA ALA A 1016 -14.55 2.41 4.66
C ALA A 1016 -14.45 3.05 3.26
N GLY A 1017 -15.46 2.94 2.39
CA GLY A 1017 -15.45 3.51 1.03
C GLY A 1017 -14.38 2.94 0.10
N THR A 1018 -13.81 1.79 0.47
CA THR A 1018 -12.72 1.12 -0.24
C THR A 1018 -13.22 0.11 -1.25
N ALA A 1019 -12.55 -0.01 -2.39
CA ALA A 1019 -12.98 -0.87 -3.49
C ALA A 1019 -13.10 -2.34 -3.09
N VAL A 1020 -14.16 -2.99 -3.56
CA VAL A 1020 -14.33 -4.43 -3.39
C VAL A 1020 -13.67 -5.16 -4.56
N ARG A 1021 -12.69 -6.02 -4.25
CA ARG A 1021 -11.96 -6.87 -5.21
C ARG A 1021 -11.96 -8.36 -4.84
N GLN A 1022 -12.51 -8.68 -3.68
CA GLN A 1022 -12.61 -10.04 -3.16
C GLN A 1022 -14.07 -10.42 -3.01
N GLY A 1023 -14.44 -11.60 -3.51
CA GLY A 1023 -15.79 -12.12 -3.37
C GLY A 1023 -16.78 -11.58 -4.39
N ILE A 1024 -16.30 -11.18 -5.58
CA ILE A 1024 -17.17 -10.65 -6.65
C ILE A 1024 -18.05 -11.79 -7.20
N PRO A 1025 -19.38 -11.64 -7.27
CA PRO A 1025 -20.24 -12.66 -7.88
C PRO A 1025 -19.82 -12.98 -9.32
N ALA A 1026 -19.71 -14.26 -9.63
CA ALA A 1026 -19.18 -14.73 -10.91
C ALA A 1026 -19.88 -16.00 -11.39
N ARG A 1027 -19.79 -16.21 -12.70
CA ARG A 1027 -20.15 -17.47 -13.36
C ARG A 1027 -19.05 -17.86 -14.34
N LEU A 1028 -18.99 -19.15 -14.63
CA LEU A 1028 -17.98 -19.74 -15.48
C LEU A 1028 -18.62 -20.68 -16.48
N GLU A 1029 -18.21 -20.57 -17.74
CA GLU A 1029 -18.63 -21.46 -18.82
C GLU A 1029 -17.41 -21.91 -19.63
N ARG A 1030 -17.45 -23.13 -20.18
CA ARG A 1030 -16.44 -23.59 -21.14
C ARG A 1030 -16.61 -22.80 -22.43
N ALA A 1031 -15.54 -22.20 -22.95
CA ALA A 1031 -15.61 -21.54 -24.25
C ALA A 1031 -15.69 -22.60 -25.36
N ALA A 1032 -16.49 -22.36 -26.40
CA ALA A 1032 -16.48 -23.20 -27.58
C ALA A 1032 -15.05 -23.23 -28.16
N ALA A 1033 -14.55 -24.42 -28.53
CA ALA A 1033 -13.28 -24.53 -29.23
C ALA A 1033 -13.36 -23.64 -30.48
N SER A 1034 -12.41 -22.72 -30.64
CA SER A 1034 -12.27 -21.96 -31.88
C SER A 1034 -12.03 -22.97 -33.00
N ALA A 1035 -13.02 -23.11 -33.89
CA ALA A 1035 -13.01 -24.06 -35.00
C ALA A 1035 -11.92 -23.76 -36.02
#